data_AF-A0A914U796-F1
#
_entry.id   AF-A0A914U796-F1
#
_cell.length_a   1.000
_cell.length_b   1.000
_cell.length_c   1.000
_cell.angle_alpha   90.00
_cell.angle_beta   90.00
_cell.angle_gamma   90.00
#
_symmetry.space_group_name_H-M   'P 1'
#
loop_
_entity.id
_entity.type
_entity.pdbx_description
1 polymer ?
#
loop_
_entity_poly.entity_id
_entity_poly.type
_entity_poly.pdbx_seq_one_letter_code
_entity_poly.pdbx_strand_id
1 'polypeptide(L)'
;MSSNDFYTEEDAARARLSSYEEQLTKLKKQFELVQQGTPDEETLDHMVDLKAALVTNAKLKYHKNFLQKSIETVEKEIKSGTFKKPTDEGTSENSAPAEQKKTDNPGKKGKDNEQPPVKKEKKETKPSVPKINYVVVEDYGDSLMNRLKEIFTEAQNTAYPQVPSFPPIITEATNPKFGDYQCNSALGLSKKLKEFGVNESPPQVAKSIANAVQKSDFIKDIEIAGPGFINVHLQPEFLGARVGKLLQNGIQPPKIAKRKTLVDFSSPNIAKEMHVGHLRSTIIGDSICRLMEFVGFDVLRINHVGDWGTQFGMLIAHLQDRFPNYLNETPPIGDLQAFYKESKKRFDEDEAFKARAYDRVVKLQSHDAEIIKAWKMICDVSRADFGKIYEKLDIKITERGESFYQDYMVKLVKELEENNILITEEGRKIFFPTGCTVPLTVVKSDGGYTYDTSDLAAIKQRLEEDKIDWAIYVVDSGQSLHLETVYAAARDLGYYRPEEKRIEHVGFGVVLGEDKKKFKTRSGDTVRLNDLLNQGLKQSEEKLREKNRQDVLTPEEFKAAKEAVAYGCIKYADLSHTRLNDYVFSFDRMLDDRGNTAVYLLYAYARIRSIARNAGVNRETLLSKLNDQNGTVKFEHAAEIKLSKQILKFSETLLCVLDSLYLHLLCEYLYNLSTTFTEFYTECQVVEKKDGKIQSINYNRLALCEATADTMAACFKILGIRTLEKI
;
A
#
# COMPACT_ATOMS: atom_id res chain seq x y z
N MET A 1 23.77 -52.26 -71.61
CA MET A 1 24.45 -50.99 -71.31
C MET A 1 24.36 -50.77 -69.82
N SER A 2 25.48 -50.96 -69.12
CA SER A 2 25.63 -50.85 -67.68
C SER A 2 26.07 -49.44 -67.28
N SER A 3 25.39 -48.83 -66.32
CA SER A 3 25.96 -47.78 -65.45
C SER A 3 25.13 -47.78 -64.16
N ASN A 4 25.56 -48.59 -63.19
CA ASN A 4 25.00 -48.62 -61.84
C ASN A 4 25.55 -47.43 -61.05
N ASP A 5 24.71 -46.50 -60.61
CA ASP A 5 25.03 -45.59 -59.51
C ASP A 5 24.70 -46.29 -58.19
N PHE A 6 25.68 -47.00 -57.64
CA PHE A 6 25.66 -47.45 -56.25
C PHE A 6 26.10 -46.27 -55.36
N TYR A 7 25.16 -45.59 -54.71
CA TYR A 7 25.47 -44.88 -53.47
C TYR A 7 25.58 -45.92 -52.37
N THR A 8 26.80 -46.18 -51.89
CA THR A 8 27.03 -47.20 -50.86
C THR A 8 26.83 -46.60 -49.46
N GLU A 9 26.45 -47.42 -48.47
CA GLU A 9 26.41 -47.01 -47.06
C GLU A 9 27.76 -46.42 -46.59
N GLU A 10 28.85 -46.76 -47.27
CA GLU A 10 30.19 -46.23 -47.06
C GLU A 10 30.31 -44.74 -47.41
N ASP A 11 29.66 -44.28 -48.47
CA ASP A 11 29.67 -42.86 -48.88
C ASP A 11 28.85 -42.00 -47.91
N ALA A 12 27.72 -42.54 -47.43
CA ALA A 12 26.93 -41.90 -46.38
C ALA A 12 27.67 -41.85 -45.03
N ALA A 13 28.45 -42.89 -44.71
CA ALA A 13 29.32 -42.90 -43.53
C ALA A 13 30.47 -41.87 -43.65
N ARG A 14 31.12 -41.77 -44.82
CA ARG A 14 32.18 -40.78 -45.09
C ARG A 14 31.66 -39.35 -45.04
N ALA A 15 30.45 -39.09 -45.54
CA ALA A 15 29.81 -37.77 -45.43
C ALA A 15 29.52 -37.36 -43.97
N ARG A 16 29.05 -38.30 -43.14
CA ARG A 16 28.88 -38.04 -41.69
C ARG A 16 30.22 -37.84 -40.98
N LEU A 17 31.23 -38.60 -41.34
CA LEU A 17 32.57 -38.49 -40.76
C LEU A 17 33.18 -37.13 -41.05
N SER A 18 33.07 -36.65 -42.30
CA SER A 18 33.47 -35.30 -42.71
C SER A 18 32.71 -34.21 -41.94
N SER A 19 31.40 -34.36 -41.75
CA SER A 19 30.59 -33.42 -40.94
C SER A 19 31.03 -33.39 -39.47
N TYR A 20 31.37 -34.53 -38.88
CA TYR A 20 31.87 -34.60 -37.50
C TYR A 20 33.28 -34.02 -37.36
N GLU A 21 34.16 -34.20 -38.34
CA GLU A 21 35.48 -33.57 -38.36
C GLU A 21 35.38 -32.05 -38.45
N GLU A 22 34.44 -31.53 -39.23
CA GLU A 22 34.18 -30.09 -39.34
C GLU A 22 33.62 -29.51 -38.03
N GLN A 23 32.67 -30.22 -37.39
CA GLN A 23 32.17 -29.85 -36.06
C GLN A 23 33.25 -29.89 -34.98
N LEU A 24 34.11 -30.92 -34.98
CA LEU A 24 35.21 -31.04 -34.03
C LEU A 24 36.23 -29.90 -34.21
N THR A 25 36.49 -29.50 -35.45
CA THR A 25 37.40 -28.39 -35.78
C THR A 25 36.82 -27.06 -35.28
N LYS A 26 35.52 -26.83 -35.47
CA LYS A 26 34.82 -25.64 -34.95
C LYS A 26 34.87 -25.60 -33.41
N LEU A 27 34.62 -26.73 -32.76
CA LEU A 27 34.64 -26.84 -31.30
C LEU A 27 36.04 -26.60 -30.72
N LYS A 28 37.09 -27.13 -31.35
CA LYS A 28 38.49 -26.91 -30.93
C LYS A 28 38.86 -25.43 -30.99
N LYS A 29 38.46 -24.73 -32.06
CA LYS A 29 38.71 -23.30 -32.22
C LYS A 29 37.99 -22.47 -31.17
N GLN A 30 36.73 -22.79 -30.86
CA GLN A 30 35.97 -22.14 -29.78
C GLN A 30 36.63 -22.40 -28.41
N PHE A 31 37.10 -23.62 -28.17
CA PHE A 31 37.78 -23.98 -26.92
C PHE A 31 39.11 -23.24 -26.73
N GLU A 32 39.92 -23.07 -27.78
CA GLU A 32 41.14 -22.27 -27.75
C GLU A 32 40.86 -20.79 -27.46
N LEU A 33 39.83 -20.20 -28.08
CA LEU A 33 39.43 -18.81 -27.84
C LEU A 33 38.96 -18.57 -26.39
N VAL A 34 38.26 -19.54 -25.81
CA VAL A 34 37.85 -19.52 -24.40
C VAL A 34 39.06 -19.66 -23.47
N GLN A 35 40.02 -20.54 -23.78
CA GLN A 35 41.26 -20.67 -23.00
C GLN A 35 42.15 -19.43 -23.05
N GLN A 36 42.12 -18.68 -24.16
CA GLN A 36 42.86 -17.42 -24.34
C GLN A 36 42.13 -16.21 -23.73
N GLY A 37 40.90 -16.38 -23.24
CA GLY A 37 40.14 -15.32 -22.58
C GLY A 37 39.54 -14.27 -23.53
N THR A 38 39.47 -14.56 -24.82
CA THR A 38 38.91 -13.66 -25.86
C THR A 38 37.86 -14.40 -26.71
N PRO A 39 36.74 -14.86 -26.13
CA PRO A 39 35.68 -15.50 -26.90
C PRO A 39 35.00 -14.49 -27.83
N ASP A 40 34.77 -14.88 -29.08
CA ASP A 40 34.03 -14.08 -30.06
C ASP A 40 32.51 -14.19 -29.87
N GLU A 41 31.76 -13.34 -30.57
CA GLU A 41 30.31 -13.19 -30.41
C GLU A 41 29.53 -14.48 -30.76
N GLU A 42 30.02 -15.23 -31.74
CA GLU A 42 29.47 -16.54 -32.14
C GLU A 42 29.71 -17.62 -31.06
N THR A 43 30.86 -17.58 -30.37
CA THR A 43 31.15 -18.49 -29.24
C THR A 43 30.30 -18.18 -28.01
N LEU A 44 30.05 -16.90 -27.73
CA LEU A 44 29.25 -16.46 -26.58
C LEU A 44 27.76 -16.79 -26.72
N ASP A 45 27.23 -16.82 -27.93
CA ASP A 45 25.83 -17.21 -28.19
C ASP A 45 25.56 -18.69 -27.94
N HIS A 46 26.57 -19.55 -28.05
CA HIS A 46 26.47 -20.97 -27.73
C HIS A 46 26.81 -21.31 -26.26
N MET A 47 27.35 -20.37 -25.48
CA MET A 47 27.74 -20.56 -24.09
C MET A 47 27.07 -19.52 -23.17
N VAL A 48 25.76 -19.64 -23.02
CA VAL A 48 24.88 -18.70 -22.30
C VAL A 48 25.37 -18.38 -20.88
N ASP A 49 25.87 -19.38 -20.15
CA ASP A 49 26.39 -19.19 -18.79
C ASP A 49 27.68 -18.36 -18.74
N LEU A 50 28.56 -18.51 -19.74
CA LEU A 50 29.79 -17.72 -19.85
C LEU A 50 29.48 -16.27 -20.24
N LYS A 51 28.52 -16.06 -21.15
CA LYS A 51 28.00 -14.73 -21.51
C LYS A 51 27.38 -14.04 -20.29
N ALA A 52 26.57 -14.75 -19.51
CA ALA A 52 26.00 -14.24 -18.27
C ALA A 52 27.07 -13.93 -17.20
N ALA A 53 28.10 -14.78 -17.07
CA ALA A 53 29.20 -14.56 -16.15
C ALA A 53 30.07 -13.35 -16.55
N LEU A 54 30.33 -13.15 -17.84
CA LEU A 54 31.08 -11.99 -18.35
C LEU A 54 30.31 -10.68 -18.14
N VAL A 55 29.01 -10.66 -18.42
CA VAL A 55 28.14 -9.51 -18.12
C VAL A 55 28.11 -9.22 -16.62
N THR A 56 28.02 -10.26 -15.79
CA THR A 56 28.06 -10.11 -14.32
C THR A 56 29.43 -9.59 -13.84
N ASN A 57 30.52 -10.05 -14.43
CA ASN A 57 31.88 -9.59 -14.10
C ASN A 57 32.08 -8.12 -14.52
N ALA A 58 31.59 -7.72 -15.69
CA ALA A 58 31.56 -6.31 -16.11
C ALA A 58 30.75 -5.44 -15.14
N LYS A 59 29.56 -5.91 -14.71
CA LYS A 59 28.72 -5.25 -13.69
C LYS A 59 29.45 -5.12 -12.34
N LEU A 60 30.14 -6.17 -11.90
CA LEU A 60 30.89 -6.17 -10.64
C LEU A 60 32.12 -5.24 -10.69
N LYS A 61 32.85 -5.21 -11.82
CA LYS A 61 33.97 -4.27 -12.03
C LYS A 61 33.49 -2.82 -12.02
N TYR A 62 32.36 -2.55 -12.68
CA TYR A 62 31.70 -1.24 -12.64
C TYR A 62 31.31 -0.85 -11.20
N HIS A 63 30.64 -1.75 -10.46
CA HIS A 63 30.23 -1.50 -9.08
C HIS A 63 31.42 -1.28 -8.13
N LYS A 64 32.51 -2.03 -8.32
CA LYS A 64 33.77 -1.82 -7.58
C LYS A 64 34.33 -0.42 -7.80
N ASN A 65 34.39 0.04 -9.05
CA ASN A 65 34.89 1.38 -9.38
C ASN A 65 33.99 2.48 -8.79
N PHE A 66 32.67 2.28 -8.82
CA PHE A 66 31.71 3.19 -8.18
C PHE A 66 31.94 3.28 -6.67
N LEU A 67 32.01 2.14 -5.97
CA LEU A 67 32.28 2.11 -4.54
C LEU A 67 33.62 2.76 -4.18
N GLN A 68 34.67 2.55 -4.98
CA GLN A 68 35.97 3.21 -4.76
C GLN A 68 35.87 4.73 -4.87
N LYS A 69 35.17 5.27 -5.88
CA LYS A 69 34.93 6.72 -5.99
C LYS A 69 34.10 7.28 -4.84
N SER A 70 33.08 6.54 -4.39
CA SER A 70 32.27 6.94 -3.24
C SER A 70 33.10 6.97 -1.95
N ILE A 71 33.98 5.98 -1.76
CA ILE A 71 34.96 5.97 -0.64
C ILE A 71 35.90 7.17 -0.74
N GLU A 72 36.49 7.45 -1.90
CA GLU A 72 37.39 8.60 -2.11
C GLU A 72 36.69 9.95 -1.84
N THR A 73 35.40 10.04 -2.17
CA THR A 73 34.58 11.23 -1.92
C THR A 73 34.36 11.43 -0.41
N VAL A 74 33.98 10.37 0.30
CA VAL A 74 33.84 10.38 1.76
C VAL A 74 35.18 10.67 2.45
N GLU A 75 36.29 10.10 1.97
CA GLU A 75 37.63 10.39 2.48
C GLU A 75 38.04 11.86 2.27
N LYS A 76 37.66 12.47 1.14
CA LYS A 76 37.86 13.89 0.89
C LYS A 76 37.04 14.75 1.85
N GLU A 77 35.78 14.41 2.10
CA GLU A 77 34.93 15.10 3.07
C GLU A 77 35.46 15.01 4.51
N ILE A 78 36.02 13.84 4.89
CA ILE A 78 36.70 13.65 6.18
C ILE A 78 37.94 14.55 6.26
N LYS A 79 38.74 14.64 5.19
CA LYS A 79 39.97 15.46 5.15
C LYS A 79 39.68 16.97 5.10
N SER A 80 38.58 17.41 4.48
CA SER A 80 38.18 18.82 4.42
C SER A 80 37.43 19.31 5.67
N GLY A 81 37.20 18.43 6.66
CA GLY A 81 36.47 18.76 7.88
C GLY A 81 34.98 19.06 7.67
N THR A 82 34.44 18.74 6.49
CA THR A 82 33.02 18.93 6.14
C THR A 82 32.18 17.69 6.43
N PHE A 83 32.81 16.57 6.80
CA PHE A 83 32.14 15.35 7.21
C PHE A 83 31.39 15.52 8.54
N LYS A 84 30.05 15.51 8.49
CA LYS A 84 29.20 15.49 9.69
C LYS A 84 28.91 14.06 10.10
N LYS A 85 29.45 13.63 11.24
CA LYS A 85 29.11 12.35 11.87
C LYS A 85 27.63 12.36 12.31
N PRO A 86 26.87 11.27 12.12
CA PRO A 86 25.67 11.04 12.92
C PRO A 86 26.10 10.91 14.38
N THR A 87 25.44 11.66 15.26
CA THR A 87 25.70 11.63 16.70
C THR A 87 25.12 10.36 17.31
N ASP A 88 25.99 9.44 17.73
CA ASP A 88 25.68 8.35 18.68
C ASP A 88 26.58 8.52 19.91
N GLU A 89 25.98 8.75 21.07
CA GLU A 89 26.63 8.58 22.38
C GLU A 89 26.25 7.21 22.95
N GLY A 90 27.26 6.43 23.37
CA GLY A 90 27.09 5.35 24.36
C GLY A 90 27.69 3.97 24.03
N THR A 91 29.03 3.85 24.11
CA THR A 91 29.85 2.81 24.83
C THR A 91 29.36 1.34 24.92
N SER A 92 30.15 0.28 24.84
CA SER A 92 31.61 0.05 24.74
C SER A 92 31.87 -1.49 24.66
N GLU A 93 32.89 -1.88 23.89
CA GLU A 93 33.90 -2.92 24.16
C GLU A 93 33.47 -4.37 24.55
N ASN A 94 33.85 -5.39 23.75
CA ASN A 94 35.21 -5.96 23.79
C ASN A 94 35.46 -7.14 22.82
N SER A 95 36.64 -7.07 22.18
CA SER A 95 37.59 -8.14 21.81
C SER A 95 37.17 -9.42 21.06
N ALA A 96 37.67 -9.52 19.81
CA ALA A 96 38.08 -10.75 19.12
C ALA A 96 39.22 -11.48 19.89
N PRO A 97 39.73 -12.71 19.55
CA PRO A 97 39.83 -13.27 18.19
C PRO A 97 39.90 -14.82 18.00
N ALA A 98 40.11 -15.21 16.73
CA ALA A 98 40.94 -16.32 16.23
C ALA A 98 40.35 -17.74 16.03
N GLU A 99 40.02 -18.02 14.76
CA GLU A 99 40.65 -18.99 13.85
C GLU A 99 41.03 -20.44 14.27
N GLN A 100 40.57 -21.36 13.39
CA GLN A 100 41.26 -22.53 12.79
C GLN A 100 41.03 -23.97 13.31
N LYS A 101 40.32 -24.70 12.42
CA LYS A 101 40.70 -25.95 11.70
C LYS A 101 40.46 -27.36 12.29
N LYS A 102 39.79 -28.14 11.42
CA LYS A 102 40.00 -29.57 11.04
C LYS A 102 39.60 -30.62 12.11
N THR A 103 39.11 -31.83 11.81
CA THR A 103 39.40 -32.86 10.78
C THR A 103 38.25 -33.90 10.83
N ASP A 104 37.71 -34.33 9.70
CA ASP A 104 37.85 -35.65 9.04
C ASP A 104 36.91 -36.81 9.47
N ASN A 105 36.36 -37.40 8.40
CA ASN A 105 35.56 -38.63 8.20
C ASN A 105 36.37 -39.91 8.57
N PRO A 106 35.90 -41.20 8.46
CA PRO A 106 34.85 -41.75 7.57
C PRO A 106 34.01 -42.97 8.06
N GLY A 107 32.92 -43.29 7.34
CA GLY A 107 32.76 -44.66 6.77
C GLY A 107 31.53 -45.54 7.09
N LYS A 108 30.86 -45.94 5.98
CA LYS A 108 30.26 -47.26 5.64
C LYS A 108 28.81 -47.64 6.04
N LYS A 109 27.96 -47.78 5.00
CA LYS A 109 27.15 -48.95 4.52
C LYS A 109 25.85 -48.40 3.90
N GLY A 110 25.44 -48.72 2.67
CA GLY A 110 25.05 -50.02 2.10
C GLY A 110 23.94 -49.72 1.08
N LYS A 111 23.93 -50.43 -0.06
CA LYS A 111 23.01 -50.25 -1.20
C LYS A 111 21.59 -50.72 -0.83
N ASP A 112 20.56 -50.07 -1.38
CA ASP A 112 19.52 -50.74 -2.18
C ASP A 112 18.63 -49.71 -2.93
N ASN A 113 18.15 -50.15 -4.08
CA ASN A 113 17.44 -49.41 -5.12
C ASN A 113 16.08 -48.88 -4.64
N GLU A 114 15.85 -47.58 -4.83
CA GLU A 114 14.53 -47.01 -5.17
C GLU A 114 14.72 -45.61 -5.76
N GLN A 115 14.07 -45.32 -6.89
CA GLN A 115 14.16 -44.04 -7.59
C GLN A 115 13.70 -42.88 -6.69
N PRO A 116 14.52 -41.83 -6.47
CA PRO A 116 14.10 -40.70 -5.65
C PRO A 116 13.23 -39.72 -6.46
N PRO A 117 12.20 -39.12 -5.83
CA PRO A 117 11.41 -38.07 -6.44
C PRO A 117 12.26 -36.81 -6.63
N VAL A 118 11.96 -36.08 -7.70
CA VAL A 118 12.55 -34.79 -8.08
C VAL A 118 12.67 -33.86 -6.86
N LYS A 119 13.91 -33.60 -6.42
CA LYS A 119 14.21 -32.57 -5.42
C LYS A 119 13.86 -31.20 -6.03
N LYS A 120 12.83 -30.55 -5.50
CA LYS A 120 12.68 -29.09 -5.62
C LYS A 120 13.93 -28.46 -5.02
N GLU A 121 14.70 -27.76 -5.85
CA GLU A 121 15.77 -26.90 -5.36
C GLU A 121 15.19 -25.96 -4.30
N LYS A 122 15.77 -26.01 -3.10
CA LYS A 122 15.52 -25.00 -2.08
C LYS A 122 16.01 -23.69 -2.65
N LYS A 123 15.08 -22.78 -2.97
CA LYS A 123 15.38 -21.35 -3.12
C LYS A 123 16.12 -20.94 -1.85
N GLU A 124 17.42 -20.70 -1.97
CA GLU A 124 18.17 -19.96 -0.95
C GLU A 124 17.45 -18.63 -0.75
N THR A 125 16.86 -18.48 0.42
CA THR A 125 16.26 -17.23 0.86
C THR A 125 17.42 -16.27 1.07
N LYS A 126 17.54 -15.28 0.17
CA LYS A 126 18.43 -14.13 0.41
C LYS A 126 18.14 -13.59 1.82
N PRO A 127 19.17 -13.24 2.61
CA PRO A 127 18.96 -12.64 3.92
C PRO A 127 18.10 -11.38 3.71
N SER A 128 16.87 -11.42 4.23
CA SER A 128 15.97 -10.28 4.18
C SER A 128 16.59 -9.19 5.03
N VAL A 129 16.99 -8.08 4.40
CA VAL A 129 17.30 -6.84 5.11
C VAL A 129 16.13 -6.58 6.07
N PRO A 130 16.37 -6.42 7.38
CA PRO A 130 15.31 -6.21 8.34
C PRO A 130 14.54 -4.95 7.95
N LYS A 131 13.28 -5.11 7.53
CA LYS A 131 12.38 -3.97 7.31
C LYS A 131 12.28 -3.20 8.61
N ILE A 132 12.62 -1.90 8.62
CA ILE A 132 12.32 -1.08 9.79
C ILE A 132 10.82 -1.13 10.05
N ASN A 133 10.44 -1.33 11.30
CA ASN A 133 9.08 -1.07 11.73
C ASN A 133 8.85 0.45 11.75
N TYR A 134 8.15 0.95 10.74
CA TYR A 134 7.79 2.36 10.62
C TYR A 134 6.66 2.76 11.57
N VAL A 135 5.87 1.79 12.01
CA VAL A 135 4.82 1.96 12.99
C VAL A 135 5.42 1.69 14.38
N VAL A 136 6.19 2.66 14.86
CA VAL A 136 6.69 2.64 16.24
C VAL A 136 5.56 3.11 17.14
N VAL A 137 4.95 2.17 17.84
CA VAL A 137 3.84 2.44 18.76
C VAL A 137 4.40 2.86 20.11
N GLU A 138 4.03 4.06 20.57
CA GLU A 138 4.39 4.59 21.90
C GLU A 138 3.33 4.21 22.94
N ASP A 139 2.06 4.10 22.52
CA ASP A 139 0.93 3.68 23.35
C ASP A 139 -0.06 2.91 22.48
N TYR A 140 -0.30 1.65 22.82
CA TYR A 140 -1.23 0.76 22.12
C TYR A 140 -2.71 1.16 22.31
N GLY A 141 -3.01 2.17 23.12
CA GLY A 141 -4.36 2.72 23.30
C GLY A 141 -5.30 1.72 23.96
N ASP A 142 -6.38 1.37 23.26
CA ASP A 142 -7.36 0.36 23.69
C ASP A 142 -7.06 -1.05 23.16
N SER A 143 -5.92 -1.26 22.48
CA SER A 143 -5.60 -2.56 21.88
C SER A 143 -5.42 -3.65 22.96
N LEU A 144 -6.38 -4.57 22.99
CA LEU A 144 -6.39 -5.72 23.89
C LEU A 144 -5.25 -6.69 23.52
N MET A 145 -5.09 -6.99 22.23
CA MET A 145 -4.06 -7.90 21.73
C MET A 145 -2.64 -7.45 22.07
N ASN A 146 -2.31 -6.17 21.84
CA ASN A 146 -0.94 -5.71 22.07
C ASN A 146 -0.61 -5.57 23.56
N ARG A 147 -1.58 -5.19 24.40
CA ARG A 147 -1.42 -5.22 25.86
C ARG A 147 -1.15 -6.64 26.36
N LEU A 148 -1.84 -7.65 25.81
CA LEU A 148 -1.52 -9.04 26.12
C LEU A 148 -0.11 -9.41 25.64
N LYS A 149 0.33 -8.96 24.46
CA LYS A 149 1.70 -9.24 23.97
C LYS A 149 2.75 -8.67 24.92
N GLU A 150 2.59 -7.45 25.44
CA GLU A 150 3.51 -6.88 26.42
C GLU A 150 3.58 -7.75 27.68
N ILE A 151 2.43 -8.07 28.26
CA ILE A 151 2.32 -8.90 29.48
C ILE A 151 2.98 -10.28 29.27
N PHE A 152 2.69 -10.95 28.16
CA PHE A 152 3.25 -12.27 27.87
C PHE A 152 4.72 -12.24 27.45
N THR A 153 5.22 -11.11 26.93
CA THR A 153 6.65 -10.93 26.68
C THR A 153 7.40 -10.85 28.00
N GLU A 154 6.91 -10.01 28.93
CA GLU A 154 7.50 -9.89 30.27
C GLU A 154 7.44 -11.21 31.05
N ALA A 155 6.29 -11.90 31.01
CA ALA A 155 6.12 -13.20 31.65
C ALA A 155 7.08 -14.26 31.08
N GLN A 156 7.28 -14.29 29.76
CA GLN A 156 8.23 -15.22 29.12
C GLN A 156 9.69 -14.91 29.51
N ASN A 157 10.07 -13.63 29.51
CA ASN A 157 11.41 -13.21 29.90
C ASN A 157 11.70 -13.46 31.38
N THR A 158 10.68 -13.31 32.23
CA THR A 158 10.76 -13.62 33.67
C THR A 158 10.88 -15.12 33.92
N ALA A 159 10.09 -15.93 33.21
CA ALA A 159 10.13 -17.38 33.33
C ALA A 159 11.43 -17.99 32.78
N TYR A 160 11.99 -17.38 31.72
CA TYR A 160 13.16 -17.91 30.99
C TYR A 160 14.17 -16.82 30.59
N PRO A 161 14.85 -16.17 31.55
CA PRO A 161 15.79 -15.07 31.29
C PRO A 161 17.02 -15.51 30.46
N GLN A 162 17.33 -16.81 30.44
CA GLN A 162 18.44 -17.40 29.69
C GLN A 162 18.21 -17.48 28.17
N VAL A 163 16.97 -17.27 27.70
CA VAL A 163 16.63 -17.33 26.28
C VAL A 163 16.46 -15.91 25.74
N PRO A 164 17.01 -15.57 24.56
CA PRO A 164 16.72 -14.30 23.92
C PRO A 164 15.21 -14.13 23.72
N SER A 165 14.71 -12.92 24.00
CA SER A 165 13.28 -12.56 23.93
C SER A 165 12.55 -13.29 22.80
N PHE A 166 11.51 -14.02 23.19
CA PHE A 166 10.67 -14.79 22.27
C PHE A 166 9.36 -14.05 22.03
N PRO A 167 9.03 -13.68 20.78
CA PRO A 167 7.79 -12.97 20.49
C PRO A 167 6.57 -13.81 20.89
N PRO A 168 5.67 -13.28 21.74
CA PRO A 168 4.47 -14.00 22.13
C PRO A 168 3.55 -14.21 20.93
N ILE A 169 3.04 -15.43 20.79
CA ILE A 169 2.04 -15.79 19.78
C ILE A 169 0.68 -15.74 20.44
N ILE A 170 -0.03 -14.62 20.27
CA ILE A 170 -1.37 -14.42 20.83
C ILE A 170 -2.39 -14.35 19.71
N THR A 171 -3.49 -15.09 19.87
CA THR A 171 -4.59 -15.16 18.92
C THR A 171 -5.91 -14.99 19.65
N GLU A 172 -6.93 -14.47 18.96
CA GLU A 172 -8.30 -14.52 19.48
C GLU A 172 -8.77 -15.96 19.63
N ALA A 173 -9.52 -16.24 20.69
CA ALA A 173 -10.13 -17.55 20.87
C ALA A 173 -11.31 -17.72 19.89
N THR A 174 -11.34 -18.83 19.16
CA THR A 174 -12.43 -19.15 18.23
C THR A 174 -13.69 -19.66 18.92
N ASN A 175 -13.58 -20.05 20.19
CA ASN A 175 -14.67 -20.57 21.00
C ASN A 175 -14.64 -19.92 22.39
N PRO A 176 -15.78 -19.39 22.90
CA PRO A 176 -15.86 -18.82 24.24
C PRO A 176 -15.38 -19.75 25.37
N LYS A 177 -15.40 -21.07 25.17
CA LYS A 177 -14.87 -22.06 26.12
C LYS A 177 -13.34 -21.97 26.31
N PHE A 178 -12.63 -21.36 25.37
CA PHE A 178 -11.17 -21.17 25.44
C PHE A 178 -10.80 -19.75 25.89
N GLY A 179 -11.75 -19.01 26.46
CA GLY A 179 -11.57 -17.62 26.86
C GLY A 179 -11.72 -16.64 25.71
N ASP A 180 -11.07 -15.50 25.86
CA ASP A 180 -11.11 -14.38 24.92
C ASP A 180 -9.92 -14.38 23.96
N TYR A 181 -8.74 -14.71 24.52
CA TYR A 181 -7.49 -14.82 23.79
C TYR A 181 -6.76 -16.07 24.22
N GLN A 182 -5.86 -16.55 23.36
CA GLN A 182 -5.02 -17.70 23.63
C GLN A 182 -3.57 -17.35 23.31
N CYS A 183 -2.66 -17.66 24.24
CA CYS A 183 -1.22 -17.60 24.02
C CYS A 183 -0.69 -19.00 23.66
N ASN A 184 -0.11 -19.10 22.47
CA ASN A 184 0.37 -20.33 21.83
C ASN A 184 1.90 -20.46 21.85
N SER A 185 2.58 -19.59 22.61
CA SER A 185 4.05 -19.47 22.63
C SER A 185 4.75 -20.71 23.19
N ALA A 186 4.10 -21.48 24.09
CA ALA A 186 4.76 -22.52 24.86
C ALA A 186 5.39 -23.63 24.01
N LEU A 187 4.77 -23.99 22.88
CA LEU A 187 5.32 -25.00 21.97
C LEU A 187 6.60 -24.51 21.27
N GLY A 188 6.60 -23.28 20.78
CA GLY A 188 7.76 -22.67 20.13
C GLY A 188 8.89 -22.40 21.12
N LEU A 189 8.55 -21.89 22.29
CA LEU A 189 9.52 -21.60 23.34
C LEU A 189 10.13 -22.88 23.92
N SER A 190 9.36 -23.96 24.11
CA SER A 190 9.90 -25.27 24.51
C SER A 190 10.95 -25.79 23.53
N LYS A 191 10.75 -25.61 22.22
CA LYS A 191 11.75 -25.99 21.21
C LYS A 191 13.02 -25.13 21.33
N LYS A 192 12.86 -23.82 21.48
CA LYS A 192 13.98 -22.88 21.63
C LYS A 192 14.76 -23.14 22.92
N LEU A 193 14.08 -23.41 24.03
CA LEU A 193 14.69 -23.75 25.33
C LEU A 193 15.63 -24.97 25.25
N LYS A 194 15.30 -25.97 24.42
CA LYS A 194 16.16 -27.14 24.21
C LYS A 194 17.51 -26.78 23.60
N GLU A 195 17.56 -25.77 22.75
CA GLU A 195 18.81 -25.26 22.16
C GLU A 195 19.73 -24.65 23.23
N PHE A 196 19.15 -24.13 24.32
CA PHE A 196 19.84 -23.57 25.47
C PHE A 196 19.99 -24.57 26.64
N GLY A 197 19.82 -25.88 26.36
CA GLY A 197 20.02 -26.94 27.35
C GLY A 197 18.88 -27.12 28.35
N VAL A 198 17.73 -26.45 28.16
CA VAL A 198 16.55 -26.56 29.04
C VAL A 198 15.51 -27.46 28.40
N ASN A 199 15.30 -28.64 28.98
CA ASN A 199 14.36 -29.64 28.46
C ASN A 199 13.05 -29.64 29.24
N GLU A 200 12.19 -28.67 28.95
CA GLU A 200 10.83 -28.58 29.49
C GLU A 200 9.78 -28.89 28.44
N SER A 201 8.75 -29.64 28.82
CA SER A 201 7.62 -29.93 27.93
C SER A 201 6.75 -28.68 27.71
N PRO A 202 6.07 -28.54 26.55
CA PRO A 202 5.23 -27.37 26.30
C PRO A 202 4.17 -27.08 27.39
N PRO A 203 3.50 -28.07 28.03
CA PRO A 203 2.60 -27.79 29.16
C PRO A 203 3.32 -27.24 30.40
N GLN A 204 4.55 -27.68 30.68
CA GLN A 204 5.38 -27.11 31.75
C GLN A 204 5.77 -25.67 31.43
N VAL A 205 6.18 -25.42 30.18
CA VAL A 205 6.49 -24.06 29.71
C VAL A 205 5.27 -23.14 29.82
N ALA A 206 4.09 -23.61 29.42
CA ALA A 206 2.85 -22.86 29.57
C ALA A 206 2.57 -22.52 31.06
N LYS A 207 2.82 -23.47 31.97
CA LYS A 207 2.65 -23.27 33.41
C LYS A 207 3.64 -22.25 33.98
N SER A 208 4.91 -22.31 33.59
CA SER A 208 5.91 -21.34 34.01
C SER A 208 5.59 -19.94 33.52
N ILE A 209 5.16 -19.80 32.26
CA ILE A 209 4.70 -18.52 31.70
C ILE A 209 3.47 -18.01 32.48
N ALA A 210 2.43 -18.83 32.66
CA ALA A 210 1.21 -18.43 33.34
C ALA A 210 1.46 -17.99 34.79
N ASN A 211 2.38 -18.66 35.51
CA ASN A 211 2.78 -18.27 36.86
C ASN A 211 3.59 -16.96 36.90
N ALA A 212 4.31 -16.64 35.82
CA ALA A 212 5.08 -15.42 35.67
C ALA A 212 4.24 -14.22 35.19
N VAL A 213 2.99 -14.44 34.75
CA VAL A 213 2.07 -13.35 34.43
C VAL A 213 1.73 -12.59 35.70
N GLN A 214 2.08 -11.31 35.74
CA GLN A 214 1.75 -10.45 36.86
C GLN A 214 0.23 -10.25 36.96
N LYS A 215 -0.28 -10.25 38.20
CA LYS A 215 -1.68 -9.92 38.46
C LYS A 215 -1.94 -8.49 38.00
N SER A 216 -2.98 -8.31 37.19
CA SER A 216 -3.42 -7.02 36.68
C SER A 216 -4.94 -6.88 36.79
N ASP A 217 -5.43 -5.66 36.66
CA ASP A 217 -6.87 -5.36 36.55
C ASP A 217 -7.46 -5.77 35.19
N PHE A 218 -6.62 -6.21 34.25
CA PHE A 218 -6.98 -6.54 32.88
C PHE A 218 -7.35 -8.01 32.67
N ILE A 219 -6.66 -8.92 33.35
CA ILE A 219 -6.84 -10.38 33.21
C ILE A 219 -7.62 -10.89 34.41
N LYS A 220 -8.78 -11.50 34.14
CA LYS A 220 -9.61 -12.15 35.17
C LYS A 220 -9.04 -13.50 35.57
N ASP A 221 -8.74 -14.33 34.58
CA ASP A 221 -8.26 -15.70 34.81
C ASP A 221 -7.42 -16.20 33.63
N ILE A 222 -6.54 -17.15 33.92
CA ILE A 222 -5.69 -17.85 32.97
C ILE A 222 -5.81 -19.36 33.18
N GLU A 223 -6.18 -20.08 32.13
CA GLU A 223 -6.30 -21.54 32.14
C GLU A 223 -5.32 -22.17 31.17
N ILE A 224 -4.65 -23.24 31.58
CA ILE A 224 -3.76 -24.01 30.70
C ILE A 224 -4.55 -25.17 30.10
N ALA A 225 -4.55 -25.27 28.78
CA ALA A 225 -5.29 -26.28 28.05
C ALA A 225 -4.40 -27.08 27.08
N GLY A 226 -4.72 -28.37 26.94
CA GLY A 226 -4.14 -29.25 25.93
C GLY A 226 -2.60 -29.29 25.94
N PRO A 227 -1.93 -29.18 24.77
CA PRO A 227 -0.47 -29.29 24.65
C PRO A 227 0.31 -28.04 25.08
N GLY A 228 -0.25 -27.16 25.93
CA GLY A 228 0.41 -25.94 26.38
C GLY A 228 -0.19 -24.64 25.82
N PHE A 229 -1.49 -24.64 25.53
CA PHE A 229 -2.22 -23.41 25.26
C PHE A 229 -2.51 -22.68 26.56
N ILE A 230 -2.39 -21.36 26.56
CA ILE A 230 -2.72 -20.50 27.69
C ILE A 230 -3.96 -19.68 27.31
N ASN A 231 -5.13 -20.09 27.79
CA ASN A 231 -6.40 -19.40 27.59
C ASN A 231 -6.50 -18.22 28.56
N VAL A 232 -6.96 -17.07 28.06
CA VAL A 232 -7.02 -15.82 28.82
C VAL A 232 -8.44 -15.29 28.84
N HIS A 233 -8.98 -15.05 30.03
CA HIS A 233 -10.27 -14.41 30.24
C HIS A 233 -10.06 -12.96 30.68
N LEU A 234 -10.64 -12.01 29.96
CA LEU A 234 -10.53 -10.59 30.28
C LEU A 234 -11.48 -10.19 31.41
N GLN A 235 -11.06 -9.18 32.18
CA GLN A 235 -11.87 -8.63 33.27
C GLN A 235 -12.99 -7.72 32.74
N PRO A 236 -14.27 -8.02 33.01
CA PRO A 236 -15.40 -7.20 32.54
C PRO A 236 -15.34 -5.75 33.02
N GLU A 237 -14.91 -5.50 34.26
CA GLU A 237 -14.79 -4.17 34.84
C GLU A 237 -13.76 -3.31 34.09
N PHE A 238 -12.66 -3.91 33.63
CA PHE A 238 -11.67 -3.23 32.79
C PHE A 238 -12.31 -2.80 31.46
N LEU A 239 -13.01 -3.70 30.79
CA LEU A 239 -13.68 -3.42 29.52
C LEU A 239 -14.69 -2.27 29.69
N GLY A 240 -15.46 -2.30 30.78
CA GLY A 240 -16.43 -1.27 31.14
C GLY A 240 -15.80 0.10 31.36
N ALA A 241 -14.67 0.15 32.06
CA ALA A 241 -13.91 1.37 32.31
C ALA A 241 -13.34 1.95 31.01
N ARG A 242 -12.84 1.11 30.09
CA ARG A 242 -12.33 1.57 28.78
C ARG A 242 -13.42 2.14 27.90
N VAL A 243 -14.59 1.49 27.82
CA VAL A 243 -15.76 2.04 27.09
C VAL A 243 -16.22 3.37 27.68
N GLY A 244 -16.28 3.48 29.01
CA GLY A 244 -16.60 4.74 29.68
C GLY A 244 -15.61 5.86 29.36
N LYS A 245 -14.30 5.55 29.38
CA LYS A 245 -13.22 6.49 29.02
C LYS A 245 -13.32 6.96 27.57
N LEU A 246 -13.69 6.06 26.64
CA LEU A 246 -13.94 6.37 25.24
C LEU A 246 -15.11 7.35 25.09
N LEU A 247 -16.20 7.17 25.84
CA LEU A 247 -17.34 8.09 25.79
C LEU A 247 -16.99 9.47 26.34
N GLN A 248 -16.20 9.53 27.42
CA GLN A 248 -15.77 10.79 28.04
C GLN A 248 -14.78 11.58 27.17
N ASN A 249 -13.76 10.91 26.64
CA ASN A 249 -12.65 11.56 25.93
C ASN A 249 -12.76 11.51 24.40
N GLY A 250 -13.78 10.82 23.87
CA GLY A 250 -13.87 10.46 22.47
C GLY A 250 -12.93 9.30 22.09
N ILE A 251 -12.98 8.92 20.81
CA ILE A 251 -12.10 7.89 20.25
C ILE A 251 -10.66 8.42 20.25
N GLN A 252 -9.79 7.75 21.01
CA GLN A 252 -8.37 8.05 21.06
C GLN A 252 -7.61 6.97 20.27
N PRO A 253 -6.96 7.31 19.14
CA PRO A 253 -6.15 6.36 18.40
C PRO A 253 -4.91 5.94 19.22
N PRO A 254 -4.30 4.79 18.89
CA PRO A 254 -2.97 4.44 19.37
C PRO A 254 -1.98 5.58 19.10
N LYS A 255 -1.08 5.86 20.06
CA LYS A 255 -0.04 6.86 19.86
C LYS A 255 1.14 6.23 19.15
N ILE A 256 1.60 6.89 18.13
CA ILE A 256 2.71 6.45 17.30
C ILE A 256 3.75 7.55 17.20
N ALA A 257 5.01 7.17 17.00
CA ALA A 257 6.07 8.12 16.75
C ALA A 257 5.76 8.91 15.47
N LYS A 258 5.72 10.24 15.58
CA LYS A 258 5.42 11.12 14.45
C LYS A 258 6.51 11.00 13.39
N ARG A 259 6.09 10.85 12.14
CA ARG A 259 6.98 10.90 10.97
C ARG A 259 6.35 11.74 9.87
N LYS A 260 7.19 12.21 8.96
CA LYS A 260 6.72 12.90 7.77
C LYS A 260 6.48 11.88 6.66
N THR A 261 5.24 11.81 6.19
CA THR A 261 4.77 10.80 5.24
C THR A 261 4.23 11.48 4.00
N LEU A 262 4.57 10.96 2.83
CA LEU A 262 4.02 11.41 1.55
C LEU A 262 3.16 10.30 0.96
N VAL A 263 1.98 10.67 0.47
CA VAL A 263 1.11 9.77 -0.29
C VAL A 263 0.87 10.39 -1.67
N ASP A 264 1.34 9.70 -2.70
CA ASP A 264 1.15 10.03 -4.11
C ASP A 264 -0.02 9.24 -4.67
N PHE A 265 -1.09 9.93 -5.06
CA PHE A 265 -2.32 9.30 -5.51
C PHE A 265 -3.14 10.20 -6.45
N SER A 266 -4.17 9.60 -7.07
CA SER A 266 -5.02 10.19 -8.12
C SER A 266 -4.32 10.35 -9.46
N SER A 267 -3.31 11.23 -9.53
CA SER A 267 -2.36 11.43 -10.63
C SER A 267 -2.96 11.34 -12.05
N PRO A 268 -4.05 12.09 -12.37
CA PRO A 268 -4.61 12.10 -13.71
C PRO A 268 -3.72 12.86 -14.70
N ASN A 269 -3.88 12.52 -15.98
CA ASN A 269 -3.24 13.25 -17.07
C ASN A 269 -4.08 14.46 -17.48
N ILE A 270 -3.45 15.63 -17.61
CA ILE A 270 -4.10 16.84 -18.13
C ILE A 270 -4.56 16.59 -19.58
N ALA A 271 -5.67 17.24 -19.96
CA ALA A 271 -6.32 17.07 -21.26
C ALA A 271 -6.86 15.67 -21.57
N LYS A 272 -6.85 14.77 -20.58
CA LYS A 272 -7.57 13.49 -20.62
C LYS A 272 -8.59 13.46 -19.48
N GLU A 273 -9.70 12.79 -19.73
CA GLU A 273 -10.73 12.64 -18.71
C GLU A 273 -10.30 11.64 -17.64
N MET A 274 -10.67 11.93 -16.39
CA MET A 274 -10.56 10.95 -15.32
C MET A 274 -11.47 9.76 -15.61
N HIS A 275 -10.92 8.58 -15.35
CA HIS A 275 -11.58 7.29 -15.55
C HIS A 275 -11.48 6.44 -14.30
N VAL A 276 -12.18 5.30 -14.29
CA VAL A 276 -12.28 4.40 -13.11
C VAL A 276 -10.94 3.93 -12.55
N GLY A 277 -9.89 3.79 -13.36
CA GLY A 277 -8.53 3.52 -12.85
C GLY A 277 -7.98 4.62 -11.93
N HIS A 278 -8.14 5.89 -12.31
CA HIS A 278 -7.78 7.03 -11.45
C HIS A 278 -8.66 7.10 -10.20
N LEU A 279 -9.93 6.68 -10.30
CA LEU A 279 -10.84 6.63 -9.16
C LEU A 279 -10.33 5.71 -8.04
N ARG A 280 -9.81 4.51 -8.39
CA ARG A 280 -9.26 3.59 -7.37
C ARG A 280 -8.11 4.20 -6.60
N SER A 281 -7.11 4.72 -7.32
CA SER A 281 -5.98 5.44 -6.70
C SER A 281 -6.47 6.58 -5.83
N THR A 282 -7.44 7.36 -6.33
CA THR A 282 -8.04 8.51 -5.63
C THR A 282 -8.67 8.11 -4.29
N ILE A 283 -9.47 7.04 -4.25
CA ILE A 283 -10.19 6.58 -3.06
C ILE A 283 -9.24 5.90 -2.06
N ILE A 284 -8.38 5.00 -2.54
CA ILE A 284 -7.43 4.26 -1.69
C ILE A 284 -6.44 5.23 -1.06
N GLY A 285 -5.87 6.14 -1.86
CA GLY A 285 -4.90 7.13 -1.38
C GLY A 285 -5.48 8.08 -0.37
N ASP A 286 -6.68 8.64 -0.60
CA ASP A 286 -7.36 9.51 0.37
C ASP A 286 -7.64 8.81 1.71
N SER A 287 -8.06 7.55 1.66
CA SER A 287 -8.34 6.75 2.86
C SER A 287 -7.05 6.41 3.64
N ILE A 288 -5.95 6.11 2.96
CA ILE A 288 -4.62 5.97 3.59
C ILE A 288 -4.20 7.28 4.26
N CYS A 289 -4.35 8.42 3.58
CA CYS A 289 -4.02 9.72 4.15
C CYS A 289 -4.83 9.99 5.42
N ARG A 290 -6.15 9.77 5.36
CA ARG A 290 -7.06 9.95 6.51
C ARG A 290 -6.70 9.04 7.68
N LEU A 291 -6.33 7.78 7.43
CA LEU A 291 -5.85 6.87 8.46
C LEU A 291 -4.58 7.41 9.13
N MET A 292 -3.60 7.82 8.33
CA MET A 292 -2.31 8.31 8.83
C MET A 292 -2.43 9.61 9.60
N GLU A 293 -3.24 10.55 9.12
CA GLU A 293 -3.59 11.77 9.84
C GLU A 293 -4.34 11.46 11.15
N PHE A 294 -5.24 10.46 11.11
CA PHE A 294 -6.00 10.06 12.30
C PHE A 294 -5.08 9.56 13.42
N VAL A 295 -4.03 8.80 13.11
CA VAL A 295 -3.04 8.35 14.10
C VAL A 295 -1.94 9.37 14.40
N GLY A 296 -1.87 10.48 13.66
CA GLY A 296 -1.01 11.63 13.97
C GLY A 296 0.27 11.79 13.15
N PHE A 297 0.40 11.13 11.99
CA PHE A 297 1.48 11.45 11.03
C PHE A 297 1.31 12.85 10.43
N ASP A 298 2.42 13.46 10.00
CA ASP A 298 2.42 14.64 9.13
C ASP A 298 2.34 14.17 7.68
N VAL A 299 1.15 14.29 7.05
CA VAL A 299 0.86 13.69 5.75
C VAL A 299 0.84 14.74 4.64
N LEU A 300 1.76 14.59 3.69
CA LEU A 300 1.78 15.34 2.45
C LEU A 300 1.04 14.58 1.34
N ARG A 301 -0.11 15.11 0.94
CA ARG A 301 -1.00 14.54 -0.08
C ARG A 301 -0.65 15.08 -1.46
N ILE A 302 -0.01 14.28 -2.32
CA ILE A 302 0.49 14.72 -3.62
C ILE A 302 -0.35 14.16 -4.77
N ASN A 303 -0.77 15.05 -5.65
CA ASN A 303 -1.34 14.74 -6.95
C ASN A 303 -0.25 14.89 -8.01
N HIS A 304 0.34 13.78 -8.45
CA HIS A 304 1.41 13.79 -9.46
C HIS A 304 0.81 13.80 -10.87
N VAL A 305 0.19 14.93 -11.23
CA VAL A 305 -0.52 15.08 -12.50
C VAL A 305 0.43 15.04 -13.71
N GLY A 306 -0.01 14.41 -14.78
CA GLY A 306 0.67 14.42 -16.08
C GLY A 306 0.41 15.74 -16.81
N ASP A 307 1.04 16.82 -16.33
CA ASP A 307 0.92 18.18 -16.85
C ASP A 307 2.11 18.62 -17.71
N TRP A 308 3.00 17.69 -18.02
CA TRP A 308 4.16 17.90 -18.87
C TRP A 308 4.23 16.81 -19.95
N GLY A 309 4.72 17.15 -21.14
CA GLY A 309 4.86 16.17 -22.23
C GLY A 309 4.59 16.72 -23.62
N THR A 310 4.90 15.90 -24.64
CA THR A 310 4.86 16.31 -26.05
C THR A 310 3.44 16.60 -26.55
N GLN A 311 2.42 16.03 -25.89
CA GLN A 311 1.01 16.29 -26.20
C GLN A 311 0.62 17.76 -26.06
N PHE A 312 1.30 18.52 -25.21
CA PHE A 312 0.98 19.94 -25.04
C PHE A 312 1.34 20.78 -26.26
N GLY A 313 2.33 20.37 -27.06
CA GLY A 313 2.67 21.07 -28.29
C GLY A 313 1.51 21.16 -29.27
N MET A 314 0.82 20.04 -29.51
CA MET A 314 -0.36 20.02 -30.39
C MET A 314 -1.55 20.75 -29.76
N LEU A 315 -1.75 20.67 -28.44
CA LEU A 315 -2.83 21.38 -27.77
C LEU A 315 -2.64 22.90 -27.85
N ILE A 316 -1.42 23.40 -27.63
CA ILE A 316 -1.08 24.82 -27.73
C ILE A 316 -1.19 25.30 -29.18
N ALA A 317 -0.65 24.56 -30.15
CA ALA A 317 -0.79 24.92 -31.55
C ALA A 317 -2.27 24.98 -31.98
N HIS A 318 -3.10 24.05 -31.49
CA HIS A 318 -4.53 24.04 -31.75
C HIS A 318 -5.24 25.22 -31.08
N LEU A 319 -4.84 25.58 -29.85
CA LEU A 319 -5.38 26.73 -29.11
C LEU A 319 -5.15 28.03 -29.88
N GLN A 320 -3.94 28.23 -30.38
CA GLN A 320 -3.56 29.43 -31.15
C GLN A 320 -4.39 29.58 -32.43
N ASP A 321 -4.67 28.47 -33.12
CA ASP A 321 -5.47 28.52 -34.35
C ASP A 321 -6.97 28.73 -34.07
N ARG A 322 -7.51 28.08 -33.05
CA ARG A 322 -8.94 28.13 -32.73
C ARG A 322 -9.34 29.41 -31.99
N PHE A 323 -8.44 29.92 -31.14
CA PHE A 323 -8.65 31.11 -30.33
C PHE A 323 -7.43 32.03 -30.44
N PRO A 324 -7.24 32.74 -31.57
CA PRO A 324 -6.08 33.63 -31.76
C PRO A 324 -5.94 34.72 -30.70
N ASN A 325 -7.06 35.12 -30.08
CA ASN A 325 -7.11 36.14 -29.03
C ASN A 325 -6.96 35.59 -27.60
N TYR A 326 -6.56 34.33 -27.42
CA TYR A 326 -6.43 33.68 -26.09
C TYR A 326 -5.53 34.46 -25.11
N LEU A 327 -4.62 35.30 -25.61
CA LEU A 327 -3.77 36.15 -24.78
C LEU A 327 -4.55 37.23 -24.03
N ASN A 328 -5.65 37.72 -24.60
CA ASN A 328 -6.45 38.81 -24.06
C ASN A 328 -7.78 38.33 -23.45
N GLU A 329 -8.30 37.20 -23.92
CA GLU A 329 -9.59 36.64 -23.50
C GLU A 329 -9.42 35.18 -23.06
N THR A 330 -10.13 34.78 -22.00
CA THR A 330 -10.13 33.37 -21.58
C THR A 330 -10.90 32.54 -22.60
N PRO A 331 -10.27 31.56 -23.27
CA PRO A 331 -10.93 30.80 -24.32
C PRO A 331 -12.02 29.89 -23.72
N PRO A 332 -13.22 29.81 -24.32
CA PRO A 332 -14.30 28.94 -23.86
C PRO A 332 -14.04 27.49 -24.28
N ILE A 333 -13.01 26.87 -23.72
CA ILE A 333 -12.70 25.45 -23.94
C ILE A 333 -13.70 24.63 -23.12
N GLY A 334 -14.78 24.19 -23.76
CA GLY A 334 -15.84 23.41 -23.11
C GLY A 334 -15.44 21.97 -22.80
N ASP A 335 -15.23 21.15 -23.83
CA ASP A 335 -14.81 19.75 -23.70
C ASP A 335 -13.35 19.61 -24.13
N LEU A 336 -12.46 19.46 -23.14
CA LEU A 336 -11.03 19.35 -23.38
C LEU A 336 -10.64 18.02 -24.06
N GLN A 337 -11.46 16.96 -23.95
CA GLN A 337 -11.24 15.71 -24.67
C GLN A 337 -11.57 15.87 -26.15
N ALA A 338 -12.65 16.58 -26.49
CA ALA A 338 -12.96 16.93 -27.87
C ALA A 338 -11.83 17.79 -28.47
N PHE A 339 -11.37 18.78 -27.70
CA PHE A 339 -10.23 19.63 -28.07
C PHE A 339 -8.94 18.81 -28.31
N TYR A 340 -8.65 17.83 -27.43
CA TYR A 340 -7.54 16.90 -27.62
C TYR A 340 -7.69 16.06 -28.89
N LYS A 341 -8.86 15.47 -29.14
CA LYS A 341 -9.13 14.64 -30.33
C LYS A 341 -9.00 15.46 -31.63
N GLU A 342 -9.50 16.70 -31.63
CA GLU A 342 -9.34 17.64 -32.75
C GLU A 342 -7.87 17.97 -33.00
N SER A 343 -7.11 18.29 -31.94
CA SER A 343 -5.67 18.56 -32.06
C SER A 343 -4.89 17.34 -32.56
N LYS A 344 -5.25 16.13 -32.11
CA LYS A 344 -4.60 14.88 -32.51
C LYS A 344 -4.88 14.55 -33.97
N LYS A 345 -6.12 14.72 -34.43
CA LYS A 345 -6.47 14.56 -35.85
C LYS A 345 -5.65 15.49 -36.74
N ARG A 346 -5.53 16.76 -36.37
CA ARG A 346 -4.70 17.73 -37.09
C ARG A 346 -3.21 17.37 -37.06
N PHE A 347 -2.72 16.85 -35.93
CA PHE A 347 -1.33 16.39 -35.82
C PHE A 347 -1.01 15.23 -36.77
N ASP A 348 -1.98 14.34 -37.01
CA ASP A 348 -1.79 13.17 -37.87
C ASP A 348 -2.01 13.48 -39.36
N GLU A 349 -2.85 14.48 -39.70
CA GLU A 349 -3.24 14.82 -41.08
C GLU A 349 -2.52 16.04 -41.69
N ASP A 350 -2.02 16.98 -40.88
CA ASP A 350 -1.43 18.25 -41.33
C ASP A 350 0.04 18.37 -40.90
N GLU A 351 0.95 18.17 -41.86
CA GLU A 351 2.41 18.25 -41.64
C GLU A 351 2.89 19.64 -41.19
N ALA A 352 2.23 20.72 -41.65
CA ALA A 352 2.58 22.08 -41.19
C ALA A 352 2.15 22.29 -39.74
N PHE A 353 0.98 21.77 -39.34
CA PHE A 353 0.56 21.76 -37.94
C PHE A 353 1.47 20.90 -37.06
N LYS A 354 1.87 19.73 -37.55
CA LYS A 354 2.79 18.83 -36.83
C LYS A 354 4.15 19.48 -36.57
N ALA A 355 4.74 20.14 -37.56
CA ALA A 355 5.98 20.90 -37.38
C ALA A 355 5.82 22.02 -36.33
N ARG A 356 4.70 22.77 -36.37
CA ARG A 356 4.39 23.79 -35.36
C ARG A 356 4.21 23.18 -33.97
N ALA A 357 3.54 22.04 -33.85
CA ALA A 357 3.35 21.36 -32.57
C ALA A 357 4.69 21.00 -31.91
N TYR A 358 5.66 20.48 -32.68
CA TYR A 358 7.02 20.22 -32.16
C TYR A 358 7.72 21.51 -31.71
N ASP A 359 7.65 22.59 -32.50
CA ASP A 359 8.20 23.91 -32.10
C ASP A 359 7.58 24.41 -30.78
N ARG A 360 6.27 24.20 -30.57
CA ARG A 360 5.60 24.59 -29.31
C ARG A 360 6.10 23.79 -28.11
N VAL A 361 6.44 22.51 -28.26
CA VAL A 361 7.05 21.73 -27.17
C VAL A 361 8.39 22.34 -26.76
N VAL A 362 9.24 22.67 -27.74
CA VAL A 362 10.56 23.27 -27.48
C VAL A 362 10.42 24.64 -26.79
N LYS A 363 9.47 25.47 -27.24
CA LYS A 363 9.17 26.76 -26.62
C LYS A 363 8.61 26.63 -25.20
N LEU A 364 7.78 25.61 -24.96
CA LEU A 364 7.27 25.31 -23.61
C LEU A 364 8.42 24.94 -22.66
N GLN A 365 9.34 24.07 -23.11
CA GLN A 365 10.49 23.64 -22.33
C GLN A 365 11.52 24.76 -22.07
N SER A 366 11.62 25.72 -22.99
CA SER A 366 12.46 26.92 -22.84
C SER A 366 11.77 28.06 -22.10
N HIS A 367 10.59 27.81 -21.50
CA HIS A 367 9.84 28.77 -20.68
C HIS A 367 9.44 30.05 -21.43
N ASP A 368 9.10 29.94 -22.72
CA ASP A 368 8.52 31.06 -23.46
C ASP A 368 7.22 31.55 -22.79
N ALA A 369 7.15 32.85 -22.50
CA ALA A 369 6.09 33.42 -21.67
C ALA A 369 4.69 33.28 -22.30
N GLU A 370 4.58 33.40 -23.63
CA GLU A 370 3.32 33.24 -24.35
C GLU A 370 2.88 31.78 -24.32
N ILE A 371 3.81 30.85 -24.58
CA ILE A 371 3.53 29.41 -24.60
C ILE A 371 3.19 28.88 -23.20
N ILE A 372 3.87 29.36 -22.16
CA ILE A 372 3.54 29.03 -20.76
C ILE A 372 2.15 29.54 -20.40
N LYS A 373 1.74 30.72 -20.88
CA LYS A 373 0.38 31.24 -20.67
C LYS A 373 -0.67 30.36 -21.34
N ALA A 374 -0.43 29.92 -22.57
CA ALA A 374 -1.28 28.94 -23.26
C ALA A 374 -1.40 27.62 -22.49
N TRP A 375 -0.26 27.07 -22.05
CA TRP A 375 -0.20 25.84 -21.25
C TRP A 375 -1.01 25.96 -19.95
N LYS A 376 -0.82 27.04 -19.18
CA LYS A 376 -1.58 27.29 -17.94
C LYS A 376 -3.08 27.29 -18.18
N MET A 377 -3.56 27.97 -19.22
CA MET A 377 -4.99 27.98 -19.56
C MET A 377 -5.54 26.59 -19.85
N ILE A 378 -4.80 25.76 -20.58
CA ILE A 378 -5.19 24.37 -20.86
C ILE A 378 -5.23 23.54 -19.57
N CYS A 379 -4.21 23.68 -18.71
CA CYS A 379 -4.17 23.00 -17.42
C CYS A 379 -5.32 23.44 -16.51
N ASP A 380 -5.64 24.73 -16.44
CA ASP A 380 -6.67 25.28 -15.56
C ASP A 380 -8.07 24.73 -15.89
N VAL A 381 -8.36 24.46 -17.17
CA VAL A 381 -9.60 23.78 -17.58
C VAL A 381 -9.66 22.36 -17.01
N SER A 382 -8.58 21.58 -17.12
CA SER A 382 -8.52 20.24 -16.51
C SER A 382 -8.62 20.30 -14.98
N ARG A 383 -7.91 21.25 -14.35
CA ARG A 383 -7.91 21.43 -12.90
C ARG A 383 -9.31 21.74 -12.37
N ALA A 384 -10.06 22.59 -13.07
CA ALA A 384 -11.43 22.91 -12.71
C ALA A 384 -12.34 21.67 -12.75
N ASP A 385 -12.16 20.80 -13.74
CA ASP A 385 -12.93 19.56 -13.84
C ASP A 385 -12.53 18.51 -12.80
N PHE A 386 -11.22 18.36 -12.52
CA PHE A 386 -10.73 17.49 -11.44
C PHE A 386 -11.21 18.00 -10.08
N GLY A 387 -11.18 19.32 -9.86
CA GLY A 387 -11.66 19.97 -8.64
C GLY A 387 -13.12 19.62 -8.31
N LYS A 388 -14.02 19.64 -9.32
CA LYS A 388 -15.41 19.20 -9.15
C LYS A 388 -15.52 17.75 -8.68
N ILE A 389 -14.66 16.87 -9.19
CA ILE A 389 -14.65 15.45 -8.81
C ILE A 389 -14.15 15.30 -7.37
N TYR A 390 -13.04 15.98 -7.02
CA TYR A 390 -12.49 15.94 -5.66
C TYR A 390 -13.47 16.53 -4.64
N GLU A 391 -14.19 17.61 -4.97
CA GLU A 391 -15.23 18.19 -4.10
C GLU A 391 -16.39 17.21 -3.86
N LYS A 392 -16.92 16.59 -4.92
CA LYS A 392 -17.96 15.54 -4.81
C LYS A 392 -17.50 14.41 -3.89
N LEU A 393 -16.25 13.98 -4.02
CA LEU A 393 -15.68 12.91 -3.22
C LEU A 393 -15.14 13.36 -1.85
N ASP A 394 -15.23 14.64 -1.48
CA ASP A 394 -14.61 15.18 -0.24
C ASP A 394 -13.10 14.86 -0.15
N ILE A 395 -12.33 15.18 -1.19
CA ILE A 395 -10.89 14.88 -1.25
C ILE A 395 -10.10 16.18 -1.29
N LYS A 396 -9.10 16.26 -0.42
CA LYS A 396 -8.11 17.33 -0.40
C LYS A 396 -6.79 16.76 -0.86
N ILE A 397 -6.19 17.38 -1.86
CA ILE A 397 -4.92 16.94 -2.46
C ILE A 397 -4.16 18.15 -3.00
N THR A 398 -2.84 18.13 -2.93
CA THR A 398 -1.98 19.21 -3.43
C THR A 398 -1.38 18.81 -4.77
N GLU A 399 -1.59 19.61 -5.79
CA GLU A 399 -1.01 19.38 -7.11
C GLU A 399 0.51 19.59 -7.11
N ARG A 400 1.25 18.58 -7.57
CA ARG A 400 2.66 18.67 -7.88
C ARG A 400 2.97 17.74 -9.07
N GLY A 401 2.60 18.22 -10.24
CA GLY A 401 2.76 17.50 -11.51
C GLY A 401 4.19 17.34 -11.97
N GLU A 402 4.36 16.64 -13.08
CA GLU A 402 5.65 16.44 -13.76
C GLU A 402 6.35 17.78 -14.09
N SER A 403 5.59 18.83 -14.39
CA SER A 403 6.12 20.16 -14.72
C SER A 403 6.96 20.77 -13.60
N PHE A 404 6.61 20.49 -12.33
CA PHE A 404 7.36 20.94 -11.16
C PHE A 404 8.80 20.39 -11.16
N TYR A 405 9.00 19.20 -11.71
CA TYR A 405 10.28 18.50 -11.69
C TYR A 405 11.16 18.79 -12.91
N GLN A 406 10.74 19.66 -13.84
CA GLN A 406 11.50 19.94 -15.06
C GLN A 406 12.95 20.36 -14.79
N ASP A 407 13.15 21.35 -13.91
CA ASP A 407 14.50 21.81 -13.55
C ASP A 407 15.29 20.75 -12.77
N TYR A 408 14.60 19.90 -12.01
CA TYR A 408 15.20 18.79 -11.26
C TYR A 408 15.68 17.68 -12.21
N MET A 409 14.93 17.39 -13.28
CA MET A 409 15.31 16.42 -14.30
C MET A 409 16.59 16.87 -15.03
N VAL A 410 16.70 18.16 -15.37
CA VAL A 410 17.92 18.71 -16.00
C VAL A 410 19.14 18.52 -15.10
N LYS A 411 19.00 18.86 -13.81
CA LYS A 411 20.09 18.70 -12.82
C LYS A 411 20.45 17.23 -12.61
N LEU A 412 19.44 16.36 -12.49
CA LEU A 412 19.62 14.92 -12.30
C LEU A 412 20.40 14.30 -13.46
N VAL A 413 20.00 14.57 -14.71
CA VAL A 413 20.65 14.00 -15.89
C VAL A 413 22.13 14.42 -15.94
N LYS A 414 22.41 15.70 -15.69
CA LYS A 414 23.79 16.20 -15.63
C LYS A 414 24.61 15.50 -14.54
N GLU A 415 24.07 15.34 -13.34
CA GLU A 415 24.71 14.62 -12.24
C GLU A 415 24.99 13.15 -12.59
N LEU A 416 24.05 12.45 -13.22
CA LEU A 416 24.24 11.06 -13.64
C LEU A 416 25.31 10.93 -14.74
N GLU A 417 25.42 11.91 -15.62
CA GLU A 417 26.47 11.95 -16.66
C GLU A 417 27.85 12.23 -16.07
N GLU A 418 27.97 13.24 -15.21
CA GLU A 418 29.25 13.60 -14.55
C GLU A 418 29.79 12.43 -13.72
N ASN A 419 28.91 11.65 -13.09
CA ASN A 419 29.27 10.47 -12.33
C ASN A 419 29.50 9.20 -13.19
N ASN A 420 29.36 9.29 -14.52
CA ASN A 420 29.47 8.17 -15.47
C ASN A 420 28.52 7.00 -15.16
N ILE A 421 27.29 7.33 -14.75
CA ILE A 421 26.25 6.35 -14.38
C ILE A 421 25.44 5.89 -15.60
N LEU A 422 25.24 6.79 -16.56
CA LEU A 422 24.46 6.51 -17.76
C LEU A 422 25.28 5.77 -18.82
N ILE A 423 24.66 4.76 -19.43
CA ILE A 423 25.16 4.06 -20.61
C ILE A 423 24.46 4.64 -21.84
N THR A 424 25.19 4.85 -22.94
CA THR A 424 24.58 5.25 -24.21
C THR A 424 24.32 4.02 -25.07
N GLU A 425 23.07 3.80 -25.44
CA GLU A 425 22.63 2.68 -26.28
C GLU A 425 21.63 3.20 -27.33
N GLU A 426 21.92 2.99 -28.61
CA GLU A 426 21.08 3.46 -29.73
C GLU A 426 20.73 4.96 -29.67
N GLY A 427 21.67 5.78 -29.20
CA GLY A 427 21.48 7.23 -29.02
C GLY A 427 20.64 7.62 -27.79
N ARG A 428 20.12 6.66 -27.02
CA ARG A 428 19.44 6.88 -25.74
C ARG A 428 20.43 6.81 -24.59
N LYS A 429 20.16 7.52 -23.50
CA LYS A 429 20.90 7.40 -22.24
C LYS A 429 20.09 6.59 -21.24
N ILE A 430 20.64 5.46 -20.82
CA ILE A 430 19.96 4.50 -19.97
C ILE A 430 20.72 4.28 -18.67
N PHE A 431 19.99 3.95 -17.61
CA PHE A 431 20.54 3.56 -16.32
C PHE A 431 20.10 2.14 -15.99
N PHE A 432 21.02 1.26 -15.59
CA PHE A 432 20.74 -0.10 -15.14
C PHE A 432 20.92 -0.20 -13.62
N PRO A 433 19.83 -0.17 -12.84
CA PRO A 433 19.90 -0.37 -11.40
C PRO A 433 20.27 -1.81 -11.03
N THR A 434 20.87 -1.95 -9.85
CA THR A 434 21.33 -3.22 -9.30
C THR A 434 20.15 -4.14 -9.04
N GLY A 435 20.24 -5.36 -9.59
CA GLY A 435 19.20 -6.38 -9.45
C GLY A 435 18.04 -6.26 -10.45
N CYS A 436 18.06 -5.25 -11.33
CA CYS A 436 17.07 -5.10 -12.40
C CYS A 436 17.56 -5.65 -13.74
N THR A 437 16.65 -6.22 -14.52
CA THR A 437 16.89 -6.69 -15.90
C THR A 437 16.49 -5.65 -16.95
N VAL A 438 15.53 -4.79 -16.62
CA VAL A 438 15.05 -3.71 -17.48
C VAL A 438 15.71 -2.40 -17.05
N PRO A 439 16.35 -1.65 -17.96
CA PRO A 439 16.93 -0.35 -17.64
C PRO A 439 15.86 0.75 -17.58
N LEU A 440 16.20 1.83 -16.87
CA LEU A 440 15.52 3.12 -17.01
C LEU A 440 16.07 3.84 -18.24
N THR A 441 15.20 4.37 -19.09
CA THR A 441 15.55 5.27 -20.19
C THR A 441 15.45 6.70 -19.70
N VAL A 442 16.57 7.29 -19.26
CA VAL A 442 16.60 8.64 -18.69
C VAL A 442 16.58 9.73 -19.78
N VAL A 443 17.18 9.47 -20.94
CA VAL A 443 17.12 10.41 -22.08
C VAL A 443 16.86 9.64 -23.37
N LYS A 444 15.88 10.08 -24.15
CA LYS A 444 15.60 9.52 -25.48
C LYS A 444 16.65 9.96 -26.51
N SER A 445 16.62 9.37 -27.70
CA SER A 445 17.51 9.72 -28.81
C SER A 445 17.31 11.16 -29.33
N ASP A 446 16.13 11.73 -29.12
CA ASP A 446 15.81 13.12 -29.45
C ASP A 446 16.21 14.12 -28.34
N GLY A 447 16.86 13.65 -27.27
CA GLY A 447 17.25 14.47 -26.11
C GLY A 447 16.12 14.74 -25.11
N GLY A 448 14.90 14.28 -25.36
CA GLY A 448 13.77 14.46 -24.45
C GLY A 448 13.81 13.53 -23.24
N TYR A 449 13.33 14.03 -22.09
CA TYR A 449 13.17 13.26 -20.86
C TYR A 449 11.92 12.35 -20.91
N THR A 450 11.88 11.40 -19.99
CA THR A 450 10.84 10.35 -19.87
C THR A 450 10.23 10.32 -18.47
N TYR A 451 9.21 9.48 -18.27
CA TYR A 451 8.65 9.19 -16.94
C TYR A 451 9.69 8.63 -15.95
N ASP A 452 10.68 7.87 -16.44
CA ASP A 452 11.79 7.37 -15.61
C ASP A 452 12.61 8.52 -15.03
N THR A 453 12.71 9.62 -15.78
CA THR A 453 13.46 10.80 -15.37
C THR A 453 12.67 11.62 -14.37
N SER A 454 11.37 11.83 -14.61
CA SER A 454 10.49 12.59 -13.72
C SER A 454 10.33 11.88 -12.38
N ASP A 455 10.13 10.56 -12.37
CA ASP A 455 9.92 9.79 -11.15
C ASP A 455 11.20 9.71 -10.32
N LEU A 456 12.37 9.56 -10.96
CA LEU A 456 13.66 9.56 -10.29
C LEU A 456 14.03 10.97 -9.75
N ALA A 457 13.66 12.03 -10.45
CA ALA A 457 13.81 13.40 -9.94
C ALA A 457 12.84 13.66 -8.77
N ALA A 458 11.60 13.16 -8.87
CA ALA A 458 10.60 13.34 -7.84
C ALA A 458 10.95 12.61 -6.55
N ILE A 459 11.38 11.35 -6.62
CA ILE A 459 11.81 10.61 -5.43
C ILE A 459 12.99 11.29 -4.73
N LYS A 460 13.97 11.81 -5.49
CA LYS A 460 15.10 12.58 -4.95
C LYS A 460 14.61 13.83 -4.20
N GLN A 461 13.79 14.65 -4.86
CA GLN A 461 13.26 15.89 -4.29
C GLN A 461 12.46 15.62 -3.00
N ARG A 462 11.61 14.59 -3.00
CA ARG A 462 10.81 14.20 -1.83
C ARG A 462 11.69 13.73 -0.66
N LEU A 463 12.79 13.05 -0.94
CA LEU A 463 13.71 12.57 0.10
C LEU A 463 14.61 13.69 0.64
N GLU A 464 15.18 14.53 -0.22
CA GLU A 464 16.18 15.53 0.16
C GLU A 464 15.55 16.83 0.68
N GLU A 465 14.50 17.32 0.02
CA GLU A 465 13.89 18.62 0.34
C GLU A 465 12.67 18.49 1.23
N ASP A 466 11.72 17.61 0.86
CA ASP A 466 10.56 17.38 1.72
C ASP A 466 10.95 16.58 2.97
N LYS A 467 12.10 15.88 2.97
CA LYS A 467 12.62 15.08 4.09
C LYS A 467 11.63 14.01 4.55
N ILE A 468 10.97 13.38 3.60
CA ILE A 468 9.99 12.32 3.87
C ILE A 468 10.68 11.13 4.52
N ASP A 469 10.05 10.55 5.54
CA ASP A 469 10.45 9.29 6.17
C ASP A 469 9.79 8.10 5.48
N TRP A 470 8.52 8.27 5.10
CA TRP A 470 7.72 7.24 4.44
C TRP A 470 7.06 7.79 3.17
N ALA A 471 7.44 7.28 1.99
CA ALA A 471 6.79 7.60 0.72
C ALA A 471 5.91 6.44 0.26
N ILE A 472 4.64 6.73 -0.05
CA ILE A 472 3.63 5.78 -0.48
C ILE A 472 3.14 6.15 -1.88
N TYR A 473 3.31 5.24 -2.83
CA TYR A 473 2.89 5.42 -4.22
C TYR A 473 1.66 4.57 -4.49
N VAL A 474 0.49 5.19 -4.65
CA VAL A 474 -0.78 4.49 -4.89
C VAL A 474 -1.06 4.43 -6.39
N VAL A 475 -0.49 3.43 -7.04
CA VAL A 475 -0.48 3.28 -8.50
C VAL A 475 -0.94 1.87 -8.90
N ASP A 476 -1.55 1.73 -10.07
CA ASP A 476 -1.96 0.43 -10.63
C ASP A 476 -0.82 -0.61 -10.61
N SER A 477 -1.15 -1.87 -10.35
CA SER A 477 -0.16 -2.95 -10.21
C SER A 477 0.63 -3.22 -11.50
N GLY A 478 0.13 -2.78 -12.67
CA GLY A 478 0.87 -2.82 -13.93
C GLY A 478 2.13 -1.96 -13.94
N GLN A 479 2.25 -0.97 -13.05
CA GLN A 479 3.43 -0.10 -12.91
C GLN A 479 4.45 -0.61 -11.88
N SER A 480 4.23 -1.77 -11.25
CA SER A 480 5.10 -2.29 -10.18
C SER A 480 6.56 -2.42 -10.64
N LEU A 481 6.79 -2.96 -11.85
CA LEU A 481 8.14 -3.16 -12.37
C LEU A 481 8.89 -1.83 -12.55
N HIS A 482 8.20 -0.81 -13.05
CA HIS A 482 8.74 0.53 -13.24
C HIS A 482 9.14 1.15 -11.89
N LEU A 483 8.21 1.20 -10.93
CA LEU A 483 8.45 1.78 -9.62
C LEU A 483 9.56 1.06 -8.85
N GLU A 484 9.59 -0.28 -8.86
CA GLU A 484 10.68 -1.03 -8.22
C GLU A 484 12.04 -0.75 -8.87
N THR A 485 12.07 -0.50 -10.19
CA THR A 485 13.29 -0.11 -10.91
C THR A 485 13.73 1.31 -10.51
N VAL A 486 12.80 2.25 -10.38
CA VAL A 486 13.08 3.61 -9.85
C VAL A 486 13.56 3.54 -8.40
N TYR A 487 12.96 2.69 -7.56
CA TYR A 487 13.39 2.52 -6.16
C TYR A 487 14.79 1.91 -6.08
N ALA A 488 15.11 0.96 -6.95
CA ALA A 488 16.46 0.41 -7.08
C ALA A 488 17.46 1.47 -7.53
N ALA A 489 17.11 2.28 -8.53
CA ALA A 489 17.92 3.41 -8.99
C ALA A 489 18.22 4.38 -7.84
N ALA A 490 17.21 4.79 -7.08
CA ALA A 490 17.37 5.70 -5.95
C ALA A 490 18.25 5.11 -4.82
N ARG A 491 18.23 3.79 -4.59
CA ARG A 491 19.15 3.13 -3.64
C ARG A 491 20.58 3.11 -4.15
N ASP A 492 20.78 2.77 -5.42
CA ASP A 492 22.11 2.72 -6.04
C ASP A 492 22.78 4.11 -6.07
N LEU A 493 21.98 5.16 -6.24
CA LEU A 493 22.42 6.55 -6.19
C LEU A 493 22.62 7.07 -4.76
N GLY A 494 22.29 6.27 -3.74
CA GLY A 494 22.45 6.64 -2.35
C GLY A 494 21.43 7.67 -1.85
N TYR A 495 20.31 7.88 -2.55
CA TYR A 495 19.26 8.83 -2.13
C TYR A 495 18.56 8.39 -0.85
N TYR A 496 18.49 7.07 -0.59
CA TYR A 496 18.02 6.54 0.67
C TYR A 496 18.54 5.13 0.97
N ARG A 497 18.44 4.74 2.23
CA ARG A 497 18.69 3.38 2.72
C ARG A 497 17.38 2.76 3.22
N PRO A 498 17.05 1.49 2.86
CA PRO A 498 15.86 0.80 3.38
C PRO A 498 15.83 0.68 4.92
N GLU A 499 17.00 0.74 5.56
CA GLU A 499 17.20 0.75 7.00
C GLU A 499 17.03 2.13 7.63
N GLU A 500 16.72 3.17 6.83
CA GLU A 500 16.44 4.53 7.32
C GLU A 500 15.12 5.10 6.82
N LYS A 501 14.69 4.77 5.60
CA LYS A 501 13.54 5.33 4.86
C LYS A 501 12.65 4.20 4.29
N ARG A 502 11.32 4.34 4.36
CA ARG A 502 10.36 3.37 3.78
C ARG A 502 9.74 3.96 2.53
N ILE A 503 9.92 3.28 1.41
CA ILE A 503 9.33 3.66 0.14
C ILE A 503 8.57 2.46 -0.37
N GLU A 504 7.26 2.60 -0.57
CA GLU A 504 6.40 1.48 -0.88
C GLU A 504 5.41 1.77 -2.00
N HIS A 505 5.24 0.76 -2.85
CA HIS A 505 4.20 0.72 -3.85
C HIS A 505 2.92 0.09 -3.28
N VAL A 506 1.87 0.89 -3.23
CA VAL A 506 0.50 0.45 -2.93
C VAL A 506 -0.20 0.15 -4.24
N GLY A 507 0.10 -1.04 -4.79
CA GLY A 507 -0.54 -1.60 -5.97
C GLY A 507 -2.04 -1.85 -5.80
N PHE A 508 -2.80 -1.65 -6.86
CA PHE A 508 -4.19 -2.12 -6.96
C PHE A 508 -4.48 -2.80 -8.31
N GLY A 509 -5.50 -3.67 -8.35
CA GLY A 509 -5.92 -4.40 -9.56
C GLY A 509 -6.80 -3.56 -10.50
N VAL A 510 -7.20 -4.11 -11.64
CA VAL A 510 -7.98 -3.36 -12.62
C VAL A 510 -9.48 -3.31 -12.29
N VAL A 511 -10.20 -2.36 -12.88
CA VAL A 511 -11.67 -2.28 -12.76
C VAL A 511 -12.31 -3.06 -13.91
N LEU A 512 -13.16 -4.01 -13.54
CA LEU A 512 -13.93 -4.88 -14.42
C LEU A 512 -15.41 -4.53 -14.41
N GLY A 513 -16.11 -4.79 -15.51
CA GLY A 513 -17.57 -4.84 -15.54
C GLY A 513 -18.12 -6.15 -15.01
N GLU A 514 -19.45 -6.25 -14.96
CA GLU A 514 -20.14 -7.48 -14.56
C GLU A 514 -19.84 -8.67 -15.49
N ASP A 515 -19.43 -8.38 -16.72
CA ASP A 515 -18.95 -9.34 -17.72
C ASP A 515 -17.51 -9.86 -17.45
N LYS A 516 -16.88 -9.40 -16.36
CA LYS A 516 -15.48 -9.66 -15.97
C LYS A 516 -14.45 -9.21 -17.01
N LYS A 517 -14.80 -8.28 -17.89
CA LYS A 517 -13.86 -7.62 -18.81
C LYS A 517 -13.58 -6.21 -18.34
N LYS A 518 -12.54 -5.58 -18.91
CA LYS A 518 -12.17 -4.20 -18.59
C LYS A 518 -13.39 -3.28 -18.70
N PHE A 519 -13.66 -2.52 -17.64
CA PHE A 519 -14.86 -1.69 -17.55
C PHE A 519 -14.88 -0.62 -18.64
N LYS A 520 -15.89 -0.70 -19.51
CA LYS A 520 -16.07 0.14 -20.69
C LYS A 520 -17.54 0.50 -20.85
N THR A 521 -17.81 1.58 -21.57
CA THR A 521 -19.17 1.97 -21.97
C THR A 521 -19.76 0.95 -22.95
N ARG A 522 -21.07 1.01 -23.21
CA ARG A 522 -21.73 0.18 -24.24
C ARG A 522 -21.16 0.38 -25.65
N SER A 523 -20.54 1.54 -25.93
CA SER A 523 -19.83 1.83 -27.18
C SER A 523 -18.40 1.27 -27.23
N GLY A 524 -17.86 0.77 -26.11
CA GLY A 524 -16.48 0.28 -25.99
C GLY A 524 -15.46 1.35 -25.56
N ASP A 525 -15.92 2.58 -25.31
CA ASP A 525 -15.11 3.69 -24.81
C ASP A 525 -14.85 3.61 -23.31
N THR A 526 -13.93 4.44 -22.82
CA THR A 526 -13.64 4.54 -21.39
C THR A 526 -14.77 5.28 -20.68
N VAL A 527 -15.24 4.77 -19.54
CA VAL A 527 -16.30 5.41 -18.75
C VAL A 527 -15.77 6.68 -18.08
N ARG A 528 -16.43 7.81 -18.34
CA ARG A 528 -16.14 9.11 -17.70
C ARG A 528 -16.49 9.05 -16.22
N LEU A 529 -15.60 9.51 -15.36
CA LEU A 529 -15.83 9.46 -13.92
C LEU A 529 -17.03 10.33 -13.49
N ASN A 530 -17.21 11.51 -14.09
CA ASN A 530 -18.33 12.39 -13.75
C ASN A 530 -19.69 11.72 -14.05
N ASP A 531 -19.80 11.01 -15.17
CA ASP A 531 -21.02 10.28 -15.57
C ASP A 531 -21.32 9.15 -14.58
N LEU A 532 -20.28 8.42 -14.15
CA LEU A 532 -20.40 7.37 -13.13
C LEU A 532 -20.87 7.92 -11.79
N LEU A 533 -20.35 9.06 -11.34
CA LEU A 533 -20.79 9.73 -10.11
C LEU A 533 -22.24 10.22 -10.21
N ASN A 534 -22.63 10.80 -11.35
CA ASN A 534 -23.98 11.27 -11.58
C ASN A 534 -24.99 10.11 -11.67
N GLN A 535 -24.60 8.99 -12.28
CA GLN A 535 -25.39 7.76 -12.30
C GLN A 535 -25.58 7.19 -10.89
N GLY A 536 -24.52 7.17 -10.06
CA GLY A 536 -24.60 6.78 -8.66
C GLY A 536 -25.57 7.64 -7.85
N LEU A 537 -25.56 8.96 -8.07
CA LEU A 537 -26.52 9.87 -7.45
C LEU A 537 -27.97 9.56 -7.86
N LYS A 538 -28.21 9.30 -9.15
CA LYS A 538 -29.55 8.97 -9.65
C LYS A 538 -30.09 7.69 -9.01
N GLN A 539 -29.29 6.63 -8.97
CA GLN A 539 -29.71 5.36 -8.37
C GLN A 539 -29.88 5.45 -6.85
N SER A 540 -29.02 6.21 -6.18
CA SER A 540 -29.21 6.50 -4.75
C SER A 540 -30.50 7.24 -4.49
N GLU A 541 -30.89 8.18 -5.36
CA GLU A 541 -32.16 8.90 -5.24
C GLU A 541 -33.36 7.96 -5.38
N GLU A 542 -33.35 7.09 -6.40
CA GLU A 542 -34.39 6.09 -6.64
C GLU A 542 -34.58 5.18 -5.41
N LYS A 543 -33.48 4.64 -4.83
CA LYS A 543 -33.57 3.80 -3.62
C LYS A 543 -34.07 4.53 -2.38
N LEU A 544 -33.67 5.79 -2.18
CA LEU A 544 -34.19 6.59 -1.07
C LEU A 544 -35.68 6.88 -1.24
N ARG A 545 -36.15 7.06 -2.49
CA ARG A 545 -37.55 7.26 -2.80
C ARG A 545 -38.40 6.02 -2.60
N GLU A 546 -37.90 4.85 -2.97
CA GLU A 546 -38.56 3.56 -2.72
C GLU A 546 -38.83 3.31 -1.22
N LYS A 547 -37.96 3.86 -0.34
CA LYS A 547 -38.12 3.79 1.12
C LYS A 547 -38.88 4.99 1.72
N ASN A 548 -39.54 5.80 0.89
CA ASN A 548 -40.32 6.98 1.28
C ASN A 548 -39.54 7.97 2.16
N ARG A 549 -38.22 8.10 1.94
CA ARG A 549 -37.39 8.98 2.77
C ARG A 549 -37.62 10.46 2.47
N GLN A 550 -38.14 10.81 1.29
CA GLN A 550 -38.52 12.19 0.96
C GLN A 550 -39.64 12.73 1.86
N ASP A 551 -40.44 11.86 2.48
CA ASP A 551 -41.56 12.27 3.33
C ASP A 551 -41.14 12.51 4.78
N VAL A 552 -39.94 12.04 5.16
CA VAL A 552 -39.42 12.07 6.54
C VAL A 552 -38.26 13.07 6.69
N LEU A 553 -37.51 13.31 5.61
CA LEU A 553 -36.34 14.18 5.60
C LEU A 553 -36.67 15.55 5.00
N THR A 554 -36.02 16.59 5.49
CA THR A 554 -36.02 17.90 4.83
C THR A 554 -35.34 17.82 3.45
N PRO A 555 -35.58 18.76 2.52
CA PRO A 555 -34.90 18.79 1.23
C PRO A 555 -33.37 18.75 1.34
N GLU A 556 -32.81 19.44 2.32
CA GLU A 556 -31.37 19.47 2.61
C GLU A 556 -30.86 18.13 3.14
N GLU A 557 -31.57 17.52 4.11
CA GLU A 557 -31.24 16.19 4.63
C GLU A 557 -31.37 15.11 3.53
N PHE A 558 -32.36 15.21 2.66
CA PHE A 558 -32.55 14.29 1.54
C PHE A 558 -31.42 14.40 0.51
N LYS A 559 -30.98 15.63 0.19
CA LYS A 559 -29.81 15.85 -0.67
C LYS A 559 -28.54 15.28 -0.03
N ALA A 560 -28.30 15.56 1.25
CA ALA A 560 -27.16 15.02 1.98
C ALA A 560 -27.18 13.49 2.02
N ALA A 561 -28.36 12.89 2.23
CA ALA A 561 -28.53 11.44 2.24
C ALA A 561 -28.19 10.83 0.87
N LYS A 562 -28.67 11.43 -0.21
CA LYS A 562 -28.36 11.01 -1.58
C LYS A 562 -26.86 11.03 -1.87
N GLU A 563 -26.18 12.11 -1.51
CA GLU A 563 -24.73 12.25 -1.75
C GLU A 563 -23.92 11.26 -0.90
N ALA A 564 -24.26 11.14 0.39
CA ALA A 564 -23.59 10.24 1.32
C ALA A 564 -23.73 8.78 0.89
N VAL A 565 -24.93 8.34 0.48
CA VAL A 565 -25.16 6.98 -0.02
C VAL A 565 -24.45 6.76 -1.34
N ALA A 566 -24.60 7.64 -2.33
CA ALA A 566 -24.00 7.46 -3.65
C ALA A 566 -22.47 7.35 -3.56
N TYR A 567 -21.82 8.34 -2.96
CA TYR A 567 -20.36 8.37 -2.89
C TYR A 567 -19.82 7.37 -1.86
N GLY A 568 -20.54 7.15 -0.76
CA GLY A 568 -20.20 6.14 0.23
C GLY A 568 -20.18 4.73 -0.37
N CYS A 569 -21.16 4.38 -1.21
CA CYS A 569 -21.21 3.07 -1.86
C CYS A 569 -20.05 2.86 -2.85
N ILE A 570 -19.75 3.88 -3.66
CA ILE A 570 -18.63 3.82 -4.61
C ILE A 570 -17.31 3.64 -3.86
N LYS A 571 -17.07 4.42 -2.80
CA LYS A 571 -15.86 4.31 -1.97
C LYS A 571 -15.77 2.96 -1.28
N TYR A 572 -16.82 2.58 -0.57
CA TYR A 572 -16.83 1.37 0.24
C TYR A 572 -16.69 0.11 -0.61
N ALA A 573 -17.33 0.05 -1.77
CA ALA A 573 -17.26 -1.13 -2.63
C ALA A 573 -15.84 -1.40 -3.16
N ASP A 574 -15.03 -0.35 -3.38
CA ASP A 574 -13.62 -0.52 -3.71
C ASP A 574 -12.81 -0.93 -2.46
N LEU A 575 -12.99 -0.19 -1.35
CA LEU A 575 -12.23 -0.37 -0.12
C LEU A 575 -12.51 -1.69 0.61
N SER A 576 -13.69 -2.28 0.46
CA SER A 576 -14.09 -3.52 1.15
C SER A 576 -13.51 -4.78 0.54
N HIS A 577 -12.83 -4.67 -0.61
CA HIS A 577 -12.11 -5.76 -1.24
C HIS A 577 -10.61 -5.54 -1.13
N THR A 578 -9.81 -6.60 -1.18
CA THR A 578 -8.36 -6.44 -1.22
C THR A 578 -7.95 -5.65 -2.46
N ARG A 579 -7.16 -4.59 -2.25
CA ARG A 579 -6.76 -3.66 -3.32
C ARG A 579 -6.06 -4.37 -4.48
N LEU A 580 -5.28 -5.42 -4.21
CA LEU A 580 -4.50 -6.15 -5.20
C LEU A 580 -5.36 -6.93 -6.21
N ASN A 581 -6.59 -7.28 -5.84
CA ASN A 581 -7.48 -7.99 -6.73
C ASN A 581 -8.15 -7.03 -7.72
N ASP A 582 -8.52 -7.60 -8.86
CA ASP A 582 -9.42 -6.94 -9.79
C ASP A 582 -10.78 -6.69 -9.13
N TYR A 583 -11.33 -5.52 -9.37
CA TYR A 583 -12.58 -5.05 -8.78
C TYR A 583 -13.70 -5.06 -9.81
N VAL A 584 -14.78 -5.80 -9.53
CA VAL A 584 -15.97 -5.82 -10.39
C VAL A 584 -16.91 -4.71 -9.97
N PHE A 585 -17.07 -3.71 -10.83
CA PHE A 585 -17.98 -2.60 -10.62
C PHE A 585 -19.42 -3.02 -10.93
N SER A 586 -20.30 -2.95 -9.94
CA SER A 586 -21.74 -3.24 -10.06
C SER A 586 -22.54 -2.33 -9.13
N PHE A 587 -23.40 -1.50 -9.71
CA PHE A 587 -24.25 -0.61 -8.93
C PHE A 587 -25.25 -1.38 -8.07
N ASP A 588 -25.87 -2.41 -8.62
CA ASP A 588 -26.87 -3.22 -7.92
C ASP A 588 -26.30 -3.83 -6.64
N ARG A 589 -25.09 -4.39 -6.73
CA ARG A 589 -24.38 -4.99 -5.59
C ARG A 589 -23.96 -3.96 -4.56
N MET A 590 -23.36 -2.83 -4.97
CA MET A 590 -22.85 -1.84 -4.01
C MET A 590 -23.97 -1.08 -3.29
N LEU A 591 -25.14 -0.95 -3.93
CA LEU A 591 -26.31 -0.28 -3.37
C LEU A 591 -27.24 -1.26 -2.63
N ASP A 592 -26.94 -2.57 -2.57
CA ASP A 592 -27.76 -3.54 -1.84
C ASP A 592 -27.88 -3.12 -0.36
N ASP A 593 -29.08 -3.22 0.21
CA ASP A 593 -29.34 -2.85 1.60
C ASP A 593 -29.04 -3.99 2.59
N ARG A 594 -28.58 -5.14 2.07
CA ARG A 594 -28.13 -6.30 2.83
C ARG A 594 -26.66 -6.60 2.55
N GLY A 595 -26.01 -7.17 3.55
CA GLY A 595 -24.62 -7.60 3.47
C GLY A 595 -23.63 -6.47 3.73
N ASN A 596 -22.38 -6.70 3.34
CA ASN A 596 -21.26 -5.81 3.62
C ASN A 596 -21.22 -4.64 2.61
N THR A 597 -22.16 -3.70 2.73
CA THR A 597 -22.31 -2.53 1.86
C THR A 597 -22.37 -1.23 2.67
N ALA A 598 -22.03 -0.10 2.03
CA ALA A 598 -22.17 1.20 2.69
C ALA A 598 -23.62 1.54 3.02
N VAL A 599 -24.60 1.11 2.22
CA VAL A 599 -26.03 1.32 2.49
C VAL A 599 -26.42 0.69 3.81
N TYR A 600 -26.08 -0.59 4.00
CA TYR A 600 -26.34 -1.31 5.25
C TYR A 600 -25.69 -0.60 6.43
N LEU A 601 -24.41 -0.22 6.31
CA LEU A 601 -23.64 0.38 7.39
C LEU A 601 -24.12 1.78 7.77
N LEU A 602 -24.45 2.63 6.79
CA LEU A 602 -25.00 3.96 7.04
C LEU A 602 -26.38 3.87 7.69
N TYR A 603 -27.21 2.92 7.27
CA TYR A 603 -28.50 2.65 7.91
C TYR A 603 -28.35 2.14 9.34
N ALA A 604 -27.42 1.21 9.58
CA ALA A 604 -27.10 0.72 10.91
C ALA A 604 -26.63 1.87 11.83
N TYR A 605 -25.71 2.71 11.35
CA TYR A 605 -25.23 3.89 12.08
C TYR A 605 -26.37 4.85 12.48
N ALA A 606 -27.20 5.25 11.52
CA ALA A 606 -28.33 6.14 11.77
C ALA A 606 -29.35 5.52 12.74
N ARG A 607 -29.59 4.20 12.64
CA ARG A 607 -30.44 3.46 13.58
C ARG A 607 -29.85 3.49 14.99
N ILE A 608 -28.55 3.28 15.16
CA ILE A 608 -27.89 3.32 16.48
C ILE A 608 -28.04 4.71 17.10
N ARG A 609 -27.70 5.78 16.36
CA ARG A 609 -27.87 7.17 16.80
C ARG A 609 -29.32 7.54 17.13
N SER A 610 -30.29 6.91 16.45
CA SER A 610 -31.70 7.15 16.73
C SER A 610 -32.15 6.64 18.10
N ILE A 611 -31.46 5.67 18.71
CA ILE A 611 -31.88 5.07 19.99
C ILE A 611 -31.82 6.11 21.11
N ALA A 612 -30.68 6.80 21.28
CA ALA A 612 -30.51 7.85 22.29
C ALA A 612 -31.47 9.02 22.05
N ARG A 613 -31.60 9.44 20.79
CA ARG A 613 -32.51 10.52 20.38
C ARG A 613 -33.97 10.19 20.71
N ASN A 614 -34.43 8.98 20.38
CA ASN A 614 -35.80 8.53 20.66
C ASN A 614 -36.03 8.25 22.15
N ALA A 615 -34.97 8.02 22.92
CA ALA A 615 -35.01 7.92 24.37
C ALA A 615 -35.05 9.29 25.06
N GLY A 616 -34.85 10.40 24.32
CA GLY A 616 -34.77 11.75 24.88
C GLY A 616 -33.52 11.97 25.73
N VAL A 617 -32.46 11.18 25.54
CA VAL A 617 -31.22 11.26 26.31
C VAL A 617 -30.14 11.92 25.46
N ASN A 618 -29.61 13.04 25.95
CA ASN A 618 -28.45 13.69 25.36
C ASN A 618 -27.14 13.15 25.96
N ARG A 619 -26.00 13.48 25.33
CA ARG A 619 -24.68 12.99 25.76
C ARG A 619 -24.32 13.44 27.18
N GLU A 620 -24.68 14.66 27.57
CA GLU A 620 -24.43 15.18 28.93
C GLU A 620 -25.14 14.36 30.00
N THR A 621 -26.42 14.03 29.79
CA THR A 621 -27.21 13.19 30.70
C THR A 621 -26.61 11.80 30.80
N LEU A 622 -26.21 11.21 29.66
CA LEU A 622 -25.55 9.90 29.64
C LEU A 622 -24.25 9.91 30.44
N LEU A 623 -23.38 10.90 30.22
CA LEU A 623 -22.12 11.03 30.93
C LEU A 623 -22.32 11.27 32.44
N SER A 624 -23.31 12.08 32.83
CA SER A 624 -23.65 12.27 34.24
C SER A 624 -24.04 10.94 34.90
N LYS A 625 -24.87 10.12 34.24
CA LYS A 625 -25.30 8.81 34.77
C LYS A 625 -24.16 7.80 34.84
N LEU A 626 -23.19 7.88 33.93
CA LEU A 626 -21.98 7.06 34.00
C LEU A 626 -21.05 7.52 35.13
N ASN A 627 -20.94 8.84 35.37
CA ASN A 627 -20.12 9.38 36.46
C ASN A 627 -20.64 8.95 37.85
N ASP A 628 -21.96 8.82 38.02
CA ASP A 628 -22.58 8.22 39.22
C ASP A 628 -22.08 6.77 39.46
N GLN A 629 -21.57 6.11 38.42
CA GLN A 629 -21.00 4.76 38.44
C GLN A 629 -19.47 4.78 38.27
N ASN A 630 -18.78 5.82 38.76
CA ASN A 630 -17.33 6.00 38.62
C ASN A 630 -16.83 6.01 37.16
N GLY A 631 -17.70 6.34 36.20
CA GLY A 631 -17.37 6.38 34.77
C GLY A 631 -17.21 5.00 34.13
N THR A 632 -17.65 3.91 34.77
CA THR A 632 -17.59 2.56 34.18
C THR A 632 -18.94 2.11 33.65
N VAL A 633 -18.93 1.38 32.53
CA VAL A 633 -20.10 0.64 32.05
C VAL A 633 -20.15 -0.72 32.72
N LYS A 634 -21.28 -1.08 33.35
CA LYS A 634 -21.47 -2.41 33.93
C LYS A 634 -22.12 -3.35 32.94
N PHE A 635 -21.72 -4.63 32.98
CA PHE A 635 -22.26 -5.66 32.10
C PHE A 635 -23.02 -6.73 32.90
N GLU A 636 -24.19 -7.08 32.42
CA GLU A 636 -25.11 -8.09 32.97
C GLU A 636 -25.31 -9.26 31.99
N HIS A 637 -24.98 -9.08 30.70
CA HIS A 637 -25.19 -10.08 29.66
C HIS A 637 -23.95 -10.34 28.80
N ALA A 638 -23.79 -11.58 28.32
CA ALA A 638 -22.64 -11.97 27.50
C ALA A 638 -22.52 -11.17 26.19
N ALA A 639 -23.66 -10.78 25.60
CA ALA A 639 -23.69 -9.95 24.38
C ALA A 639 -23.13 -8.53 24.60
N GLU A 640 -23.31 -7.96 25.80
CA GLU A 640 -22.73 -6.66 26.17
C GLU A 640 -21.21 -6.73 26.23
N ILE A 641 -20.68 -7.81 26.83
CA ILE A 641 -19.24 -8.07 26.90
C ILE A 641 -18.68 -8.28 25.49
N LYS A 642 -19.35 -9.07 24.64
CA LYS A 642 -18.94 -9.31 23.25
C LYS A 642 -18.84 -7.99 22.46
N LEU A 643 -19.85 -7.13 22.58
CA LEU A 643 -19.86 -5.82 21.92
C LEU A 643 -18.74 -4.90 22.45
N SER A 644 -18.53 -4.85 23.77
CA SER A 644 -17.45 -4.05 24.36
C SER A 644 -16.07 -4.45 23.83
N LYS A 645 -15.80 -5.76 23.68
CA LYS A 645 -14.57 -6.28 23.09
C LYS A 645 -14.44 -5.83 21.64
N GLN A 646 -15.51 -5.96 20.85
CA GLN A 646 -15.51 -5.53 19.45
C GLN A 646 -15.26 -4.02 19.29
N ILE A 647 -15.76 -3.18 20.20
CA ILE A 647 -15.47 -1.73 20.22
C ILE A 647 -13.97 -1.50 20.46
N LEU A 648 -13.39 -2.12 21.49
CA LEU A 648 -11.97 -1.90 21.85
C LEU A 648 -10.98 -2.46 20.81
N LYS A 649 -11.38 -3.47 20.03
CA LYS A 649 -10.61 -3.99 18.88
C LYS A 649 -10.36 -2.97 17.76
N PHE A 650 -10.99 -1.81 17.80
CA PHE A 650 -10.71 -0.73 16.86
C PHE A 650 -9.21 -0.37 16.85
N SER A 651 -8.59 -0.24 18.02
CA SER A 651 -7.18 0.16 18.14
C SER A 651 -6.21 -0.81 17.47
N GLU A 652 -6.40 -2.13 17.63
CA GLU A 652 -5.55 -3.12 16.95
C GLU A 652 -5.84 -3.22 15.45
N THR A 653 -7.09 -3.01 15.04
CA THR A 653 -7.45 -2.95 13.62
C THR A 653 -6.71 -1.79 12.95
N LEU A 654 -6.69 -0.61 13.58
CA LEU A 654 -5.93 0.54 13.07
C LEU A 654 -4.45 0.23 12.91
N LEU A 655 -3.82 -0.38 13.91
CA LEU A 655 -2.39 -0.73 13.83
C LEU A 655 -2.11 -1.76 12.73
N CYS A 656 -2.98 -2.75 12.56
CA CYS A 656 -2.86 -3.76 11.50
C CYS A 656 -3.00 -3.13 10.10
N VAL A 657 -3.99 -2.27 9.92
CA VAL A 657 -4.22 -1.56 8.65
C VAL A 657 -3.09 -0.57 8.38
N LEU A 658 -2.57 0.11 9.40
CA LEU A 658 -1.48 1.06 9.27
C LEU A 658 -0.19 0.39 8.80
N ASP A 659 0.14 -0.79 9.34
CA ASP A 659 1.34 -1.52 8.92
C ASP A 659 1.22 -2.11 7.50
N SER A 660 0.06 -2.66 7.19
CA SER A 660 -0.18 -3.42 5.94
C SER A 660 -0.73 -2.60 4.78
N LEU A 661 -1.31 -1.43 5.06
CA LEU A 661 -2.06 -0.56 4.13
C LEU A 661 -3.21 -1.31 3.41
N TYR A 662 -3.80 -2.31 4.06
CA TYR A 662 -4.97 -3.04 3.58
C TYR A 662 -6.26 -2.55 4.24
N LEU A 663 -6.89 -1.55 3.61
CA LEU A 663 -8.10 -0.90 4.11
C LEU A 663 -9.33 -1.82 4.22
N HIS A 664 -9.37 -2.94 3.48
CA HIS A 664 -10.48 -3.90 3.57
C HIS A 664 -10.63 -4.52 4.97
N LEU A 665 -9.55 -4.60 5.74
CA LEU A 665 -9.60 -5.08 7.12
C LEU A 665 -10.39 -4.11 8.02
N LEU A 666 -10.32 -2.80 7.76
CA LEU A 666 -11.14 -1.80 8.46
C LEU A 666 -12.62 -1.92 8.07
N CYS A 667 -12.91 -2.19 6.79
CA CYS A 667 -14.27 -2.47 6.31
C CYS A 667 -14.86 -3.72 6.96
N GLU A 668 -14.09 -4.80 7.02
CA GLU A 668 -14.48 -6.05 7.70
C GLU A 668 -14.76 -5.81 9.19
N TYR A 669 -13.86 -5.09 9.87
CA TYR A 669 -14.06 -4.68 11.26
C TYR A 669 -15.37 -3.90 11.46
N LEU A 670 -15.62 -2.89 10.62
CA LEU A 670 -16.82 -2.05 10.69
C LEU A 670 -18.10 -2.88 10.48
N TYR A 671 -18.08 -3.81 9.54
CA TYR A 671 -19.19 -4.74 9.33
C TYR A 671 -19.41 -5.66 10.53
N ASN A 672 -18.34 -6.24 11.08
CA ASN A 672 -18.40 -7.10 12.25
C ASN A 672 -18.87 -6.35 13.51
N LEU A 673 -18.54 -5.07 13.65
CA LEU A 673 -19.06 -4.21 14.70
C LEU A 673 -20.58 -4.01 14.57
N SER A 674 -21.07 -3.76 13.35
CA SER A 674 -22.51 -3.59 13.07
C SER A 674 -23.31 -4.88 13.31
N THR A 675 -22.78 -6.03 12.91
CA THR A 675 -23.44 -7.33 13.14
C THR A 675 -23.46 -7.68 14.63
N THR A 676 -22.34 -7.49 15.34
CA THR A 676 -22.25 -7.68 16.80
C THR A 676 -23.20 -6.76 17.55
N PHE A 677 -23.36 -5.51 17.10
CA PHE A 677 -24.35 -4.59 17.67
C PHE A 677 -25.79 -5.10 17.47
N THR A 678 -26.11 -5.64 16.29
CA THR A 678 -27.45 -6.17 15.99
C THR A 678 -27.80 -7.34 16.91
N GLU A 679 -26.85 -8.24 17.16
CA GLU A 679 -27.00 -9.32 18.15
C GLU A 679 -27.26 -8.76 19.55
N PHE A 680 -26.42 -7.83 20.01
CA PHE A 680 -26.59 -7.16 21.30
C PHE A 680 -27.98 -6.51 21.44
N TYR A 681 -28.42 -5.74 20.44
CA TYR A 681 -29.70 -5.03 20.50
C TYR A 681 -30.91 -5.98 20.49
N THR A 682 -30.75 -7.19 19.95
CA THR A 682 -31.80 -8.23 19.95
C THR A 682 -31.90 -8.90 21.31
N GLU A 683 -30.76 -9.23 21.93
CA GLU A 683 -30.71 -9.96 23.20
C GLU A 683 -30.88 -9.05 24.42
N CYS A 684 -30.51 -7.77 24.32
CA CYS A 684 -30.41 -6.84 25.45
C CYS A 684 -31.31 -5.62 25.24
N GLN A 685 -32.41 -5.55 25.99
CA GLN A 685 -33.34 -4.42 25.91
C GLN A 685 -32.70 -3.12 26.44
N VAL A 686 -32.59 -2.11 25.56
CA VAL A 686 -31.99 -0.80 25.91
C VAL A 686 -33.03 0.17 26.49
N VAL A 687 -34.19 0.25 25.85
CA VAL A 687 -35.31 1.13 26.24
C VAL A 687 -36.55 0.27 26.39
N GLU A 688 -37.15 0.30 27.58
CA GLU A 688 -38.41 -0.38 27.85
C GLU A 688 -39.57 0.56 27.53
N LYS A 689 -40.47 0.12 26.65
CA LYS A 689 -41.67 0.87 26.27
C LYS A 689 -42.92 0.07 26.59
N LYS A 690 -43.91 0.73 27.19
CA LYS A 690 -45.26 0.21 27.39
C LYS A 690 -46.26 1.26 26.91
N ASP A 691 -47.22 0.85 26.08
CA ASP A 691 -48.23 1.73 25.47
C ASP A 691 -47.61 2.95 24.74
N GLY A 692 -46.46 2.75 24.10
CA GLY A 692 -45.73 3.80 23.37
C GLY A 692 -44.95 4.79 24.26
N LYS A 693 -45.05 4.70 25.59
CA LYS A 693 -44.32 5.54 26.54
C LYS A 693 -43.08 4.82 27.07
N ILE A 694 -42.00 5.57 27.25
CA ILE A 694 -40.77 5.08 27.86
C ILE A 694 -41.04 4.83 29.35
N GLN A 695 -40.82 3.59 29.80
CA GLN A 695 -40.93 3.23 31.21
C GLN A 695 -39.57 3.32 31.91
N SER A 696 -38.54 2.74 31.29
CA SER A 696 -37.21 2.67 31.83
C SER A 696 -36.16 2.74 30.71
N ILE A 697 -34.97 3.24 31.06
CA ILE A 697 -33.81 3.31 30.16
C ILE A 697 -32.63 2.67 30.88
N ASN A 698 -31.99 1.70 30.24
CA ASN A 698 -30.73 1.16 30.73
C ASN A 698 -29.57 2.00 30.19
N TYR A 699 -29.01 2.86 31.05
CA TYR A 699 -27.93 3.78 30.68
C TYR A 699 -26.62 3.08 30.31
N ASN A 700 -26.32 1.90 30.89
CA ASN A 700 -25.13 1.12 30.54
C ASN A 700 -25.22 0.56 29.10
N ARG A 701 -26.40 0.06 28.73
CA ARG A 701 -26.68 -0.39 27.36
C ARG A 701 -26.72 0.77 26.37
N LEU A 702 -27.28 1.91 26.78
CA LEU A 702 -27.27 3.12 25.96
C LEU A 702 -25.86 3.66 25.72
N ALA A 703 -24.97 3.54 26.72
CA ALA A 703 -23.56 3.86 26.60
C ALA A 703 -22.87 2.99 25.54
N LEU A 704 -23.18 1.69 25.49
CA LEU A 704 -22.70 0.81 24.42
C LEU A 704 -23.20 1.21 23.03
N CYS A 705 -24.45 1.68 22.92
CA CYS A 705 -24.97 2.23 21.65
C CYS A 705 -24.15 3.45 21.19
N GLU A 706 -23.94 4.42 22.06
CA GLU A 706 -23.17 5.63 21.72
C GLU A 706 -21.71 5.32 21.41
N ALA A 707 -21.07 4.44 22.17
CA ALA A 707 -19.68 4.03 21.92
C ALA A 707 -19.54 3.29 20.57
N THR A 708 -20.54 2.47 20.22
CA THR A 708 -20.60 1.82 18.90
C THR A 708 -20.71 2.86 17.79
N ALA A 709 -21.63 3.82 17.92
CA ALA A 709 -21.81 4.88 16.94
C ALA A 709 -20.53 5.73 16.77
N ASP A 710 -19.90 6.15 17.86
CA ASP A 710 -18.66 6.94 17.83
C ASP A 710 -17.52 6.17 17.12
N THR A 711 -17.43 4.86 17.37
CA THR A 711 -16.44 3.99 16.70
C THR A 711 -16.73 3.83 15.22
N MET A 712 -17.99 3.60 14.83
CA MET A 712 -18.40 3.56 13.42
C MET A 712 -18.10 4.88 12.71
N ALA A 713 -18.38 6.02 13.36
CA ALA A 713 -18.10 7.35 12.82
C ALA A 713 -16.60 7.55 12.56
N ALA A 714 -15.73 7.06 13.45
CA ALA A 714 -14.28 7.07 13.23
C ALA A 714 -13.88 6.22 12.01
N CYS A 715 -14.44 5.02 11.85
CA CYS A 715 -14.21 4.19 10.66
C CYS A 715 -14.65 4.90 9.38
N PHE A 716 -15.87 5.48 9.36
CA PHE A 716 -16.37 6.21 8.19
C PHE A 716 -15.50 7.42 7.85
N LYS A 717 -15.03 8.16 8.86
CA LYS A 717 -14.11 9.29 8.66
C LYS A 717 -12.81 8.86 7.98
N ILE A 718 -12.24 7.73 8.40
CA ILE A 718 -11.02 7.16 7.79
C ILE A 718 -11.31 6.72 6.35
N LEU A 719 -12.41 5.99 6.12
CA LEU A 719 -12.83 5.52 4.80
C LEU A 719 -13.32 6.65 3.86
N GLY A 720 -13.41 7.89 4.36
CA GLY A 720 -13.89 9.04 3.60
C GLY A 720 -15.39 8.98 3.27
N ILE A 721 -16.19 8.30 4.10
CA ILE A 721 -17.64 8.15 3.94
C ILE A 721 -18.34 9.18 4.82
N ARG A 722 -19.25 9.98 4.23
CA ARG A 722 -20.03 10.97 4.98
C ARG A 722 -21.11 10.26 5.79
N THR A 723 -21.15 10.52 7.10
CA THR A 723 -22.16 9.96 8.00
C THR A 723 -23.43 10.81 8.02
N LEU A 724 -24.56 10.18 8.33
CA LEU A 724 -25.85 10.84 8.48
C LEU A 724 -26.44 10.50 9.85
N GLU A 725 -26.87 11.50 10.60
CA GLU A 725 -27.54 11.32 11.89
C GLU A 725 -29.00 10.82 11.74
N LYS A 726 -29.55 10.98 10.53
CA LYS A 726 -30.84 10.46 10.07
C LYS A 726 -30.67 10.01 8.62
N ILE A 727 -31.09 8.79 8.29
CA ILE A 727 -31.11 8.28 6.91
C ILE A 727 -32.43 7.65 6.60
#